data_AF-A0A6T9Y048-F1
#
_entry.id   AF-A0A6T9Y048-F1
#
_cell.length_a   1.000
_cell.length_b   1.000
_cell.length_c   1.000
_cell.angle_alpha   90.00
_cell.angle_beta   90.00
_cell.angle_gamma   90.00
#
_symmetry.space_group_name_H-M   'P 1'
#
loop_
_entity.id
_entity.type
_entity.pdbx_description
1 polymer ?
#
loop_
_entity_poly.entity_id
_entity_poly.type
_entity_poly.pdbx_seq_one_letter_code
_entity_poly.pdbx_strand_id
1 'polypeptide(L)'
;MNKKNCAIVFSALVTACLSAAVVVGCSNTHEQDGTAKVVFSDVSEQVGLITQPNWKYGGPSVADLNQDGFYDLLLTNHDSTPVQLFMATSANGYVEHETIFPKVDLHGIAAGDYDLDGDNDILLSVGGGNGLHPSPQRMLRNDHGIFTDVTEAAGVSKLGARGRSVRWVDLDNDGDLDFLQINAAKMLNESTPRNIIFENLGNGKFDYFRSPSFEDIEAERLLITDYNNDNVPDIIAFTSYDKSTILKGNGDLTFTNTSSSVFPQNSKNYPGTITVAQADIDNDGDLDYYFARGKLYYTIANNAVSFDQKRKRLDLRDKGSKGHDGMYLHADNALTLTDFYHFPRANLLKSMPVFIGRNKRQIATPVNPVTILPTEAEGFPDKVEETGWYIGYLGNNKWRFEWNMAADLAWDLRASVIGVEKYEAQWQPQDLSVPDVLLRNDDGVLTDISNVLPNSTRDNNWGVTAGDFDNNGLADFFVYRFGELKRRVVDVMLLNQGGYIFEESVHHNATSEVGMDSHGDGGIAADFNLDGKLDILSGDDDNGKWHMYHNVTPSTENHFLLLHIGYSPNGIDPMGAKVWVKTASEQHFTLVGSPNANHSQSLLNIVHVGLGTQEVIEEVRVQWRDREVTTIKDLPADQLVKVGDNL
;
A
#
# COMPACT_ATOMS: atom_id res chain seq x y z
N MET A 1 -44.91 7.94 -42.12
CA MET A 1 -46.11 7.47 -41.38
C MET A 1 -45.87 7.73 -39.90
N ASN A 2 -46.81 8.44 -39.28
CA ASN A 2 -47.10 8.70 -37.86
C ASN A 2 -45.99 8.69 -36.79
N LYS A 3 -45.89 9.68 -35.89
CA LYS A 3 -46.37 11.07 -35.83
C LYS A 3 -45.67 11.68 -34.60
N LYS A 4 -45.37 12.96 -34.75
CA LYS A 4 -44.87 13.95 -33.79
C LYS A 4 -45.59 13.92 -32.44
N ASN A 5 -44.99 14.53 -31.41
CA ASN A 5 -45.57 15.74 -30.82
C ASN A 5 -44.55 16.55 -29.99
N CYS A 6 -44.34 17.78 -30.43
CA CYS A 6 -43.86 18.90 -29.62
C CYS A 6 -44.93 19.98 -29.77
N ALA A 7 -45.41 20.56 -28.66
CA ALA A 7 -46.22 21.77 -28.71
C ALA A 7 -46.06 22.57 -27.41
N ILE A 8 -45.41 23.72 -27.55
CA ILE A 8 -45.44 24.85 -26.62
C ILE A 8 -46.68 25.70 -26.98
N VAL A 9 -47.43 26.14 -25.97
CA VAL A 9 -48.44 27.21 -26.11
C VAL A 9 -48.13 28.29 -25.07
N PHE A 10 -47.90 29.51 -25.53
CA PHE A 10 -47.93 30.72 -24.71
C PHE A 10 -49.21 31.50 -25.04
N SER A 11 -49.97 31.89 -24.02
CA SER A 11 -50.98 32.96 -24.12
C SER A 11 -50.94 33.80 -22.85
N ALA A 12 -50.77 35.11 -23.02
CA ALA A 12 -50.66 36.11 -21.98
C ALA A 12 -52.01 36.46 -21.33
N LEU A 13 -52.01 36.85 -20.05
CA LEU A 13 -52.78 37.99 -19.55
C LEU A 13 -52.19 38.52 -18.22
N VAL A 14 -52.28 39.83 -18.06
CA VAL A 14 -51.63 40.71 -17.07
C VAL A 14 -52.45 40.87 -15.80
N THR A 15 -51.85 40.77 -14.60
CA THR A 15 -52.20 41.63 -13.43
C THR A 15 -51.14 41.63 -12.30
N ALA A 16 -50.65 42.86 -12.00
CA ALA A 16 -50.29 43.48 -10.72
C ALA A 16 -49.48 42.74 -9.60
N CYS A 17 -48.28 43.31 -9.36
CA CYS A 17 -47.55 43.51 -8.09
C CYS A 17 -48.02 42.82 -6.80
N LEU A 18 -47.11 42.07 -6.16
CA LEU A 18 -46.61 42.41 -4.82
C LEU A 18 -45.21 41.80 -4.60
N SER A 19 -44.30 42.64 -4.13
CA SER A 19 -42.89 42.37 -3.85
C SER A 19 -42.69 41.43 -2.65
N ALA A 20 -41.93 40.35 -2.86
CA ALA A 20 -41.15 39.70 -1.82
C ALA A 20 -39.81 39.29 -2.44
N ALA A 21 -38.73 39.94 -2.00
CA ALA A 21 -37.37 39.58 -2.41
C ALA A 21 -37.01 38.23 -1.78
N VAL A 22 -36.92 37.19 -2.61
CA VAL A 22 -36.19 35.96 -2.27
C VAL A 22 -34.83 36.08 -2.93
N VAL A 23 -33.80 36.31 -2.11
CA VAL A 23 -32.42 36.04 -2.52
C VAL A 23 -32.31 34.51 -2.57
N VAL A 24 -32.53 33.94 -3.76
CA VAL A 24 -32.08 32.58 -4.04
C VAL A 24 -30.58 32.72 -4.24
N GLY A 25 -29.81 32.38 -3.21
CA GLY A 25 -28.40 32.11 -3.38
C GLY A 25 -28.28 30.98 -4.38
N CYS A 26 -27.69 31.26 -5.54
CA CYS A 26 -27.18 30.22 -6.41
C CYS A 26 -26.11 29.46 -5.62
N SER A 27 -26.46 28.31 -5.08
CA SER A 27 -25.47 27.29 -4.79
C SER A 27 -24.90 26.88 -6.14
N ASN A 28 -23.69 27.32 -6.44
CA ASN A 28 -22.86 26.69 -7.45
C ASN A 28 -22.55 25.28 -6.96
N THR A 29 -23.46 24.34 -7.20
CA THR A 29 -23.09 22.94 -7.31
C THR A 29 -22.34 22.83 -8.63
N HIS A 30 -21.01 22.96 -8.57
CA HIS A 30 -20.15 22.34 -9.57
C HIS A 30 -20.28 20.82 -9.38
N GLU A 31 -21.42 20.25 -9.77
CA GLU A 31 -21.42 18.91 -10.34
C GLU A 31 -20.83 19.10 -11.74
N GLN A 32 -19.51 19.04 -11.83
CA GLN A 32 -18.90 18.69 -13.11
C GLN A 32 -19.36 17.26 -13.39
N ASP A 33 -20.22 17.14 -14.40
CA ASP A 33 -20.49 15.90 -15.12
C ASP A 33 -19.19 15.49 -15.82
N GLY A 34 -18.24 14.95 -15.05
CA GLY A 34 -16.91 14.58 -15.50
C GLY A 34 -16.84 13.07 -15.62
N THR A 35 -16.88 12.56 -16.85
CA THR A 35 -16.46 11.18 -17.13
C THR A 35 -15.00 11.05 -16.72
N ALA A 36 -14.68 10.10 -15.82
CA ALA A 36 -13.30 9.87 -15.40
C ALA A 36 -12.43 9.53 -16.63
N LYS A 37 -11.22 10.11 -16.67
CA LYS A 37 -10.24 9.88 -17.75
C LYS A 37 -9.73 8.44 -17.77
N VAL A 38 -9.53 7.86 -16.59
CA VAL A 38 -9.19 6.45 -16.40
C VAL A 38 -10.31 5.78 -15.60
N VAL A 39 -10.77 4.62 -16.06
CA VAL A 39 -11.84 3.84 -15.44
C VAL A 39 -11.45 2.37 -15.36
N PHE A 40 -11.69 1.76 -14.21
CA PHE A 40 -11.46 0.36 -13.95
C PHE A 40 -12.76 -0.43 -13.76
N SER A 41 -12.67 -1.75 -13.94
CA SER A 41 -13.68 -2.71 -13.53
C SER A 41 -13.05 -3.72 -12.58
N ASP A 42 -13.73 -4.03 -11.47
CA ASP A 42 -13.35 -5.18 -10.64
C ASP A 42 -13.65 -6.46 -11.41
N VAL A 43 -12.61 -7.22 -11.72
CA VAL A 43 -12.68 -8.49 -12.45
C VAL A 43 -12.24 -9.68 -11.60
N SER A 44 -12.05 -9.48 -10.28
CA SER A 44 -11.45 -10.47 -9.38
C SER A 44 -12.08 -11.87 -9.53
N GLU A 45 -13.41 -11.97 -9.47
CA GLU A 45 -14.11 -13.24 -9.65
C GLU A 45 -14.01 -13.79 -11.08
N GLN A 46 -13.99 -12.91 -12.10
CA GLN A 46 -13.95 -13.28 -13.50
C GLN A 46 -12.62 -13.92 -13.88
N VAL A 47 -11.52 -13.38 -13.35
CA VAL A 47 -10.17 -13.89 -13.57
C VAL A 47 -9.81 -15.02 -12.62
N GLY A 48 -10.70 -15.43 -11.69
CA GLY A 48 -10.43 -16.53 -10.75
C GLY A 48 -9.68 -16.14 -9.47
N LEU A 49 -9.45 -14.85 -9.22
CA LEU A 49 -8.90 -14.32 -7.97
C LEU A 49 -9.99 -14.28 -6.88
N ILE A 50 -10.28 -15.45 -6.30
CA ILE A 50 -11.29 -15.59 -5.25
C ILE A 50 -10.58 -15.68 -3.89
N THR A 51 -10.54 -14.57 -3.17
CA THR A 51 -9.88 -14.50 -1.85
C THR A 51 -10.87 -14.32 -0.71
N GLN A 52 -10.53 -14.86 0.46
CA GLN A 52 -11.32 -14.69 1.67
C GLN A 52 -10.96 -13.37 2.38
N PRO A 53 -11.93 -12.73 3.07
CA PRO A 53 -11.68 -11.64 4.03
C PRO A 53 -10.62 -12.05 5.06
N ASN A 54 -9.45 -11.39 5.05
CA ASN A 54 -8.30 -11.76 5.88
C ASN A 54 -7.45 -10.55 6.23
N TRP A 55 -6.57 -10.70 7.23
CA TRP A 55 -5.59 -9.67 7.55
C TRP A 55 -4.51 -9.67 6.48
N LYS A 56 -4.50 -8.63 5.65
CA LYS A 56 -3.39 -8.35 4.73
C LYS A 56 -2.33 -7.54 5.44
N TYR A 57 -1.11 -7.68 4.96
CA TYR A 57 -0.01 -6.91 5.49
C TYR A 57 1.06 -6.72 4.42
N GLY A 58 1.19 -5.50 3.93
CA GLY A 58 2.40 -5.08 3.21
C GLY A 58 2.45 -5.46 1.74
N GLY A 59 1.29 -5.50 1.08
CA GLY A 59 1.14 -5.61 -0.38
C GLY A 59 1.62 -6.93 -1.01
N PRO A 60 1.25 -7.17 -2.28
CA PRO A 60 1.53 -8.44 -2.96
C PRO A 60 2.97 -8.47 -3.49
N SER A 61 3.44 -9.66 -3.84
CA SER A 61 4.57 -9.86 -4.75
C SER A 61 4.03 -10.41 -6.06
N VAL A 62 4.52 -9.89 -7.18
CA VAL A 62 4.11 -10.30 -8.52
C VAL A 62 5.35 -10.63 -9.34
N ALA A 63 5.35 -11.78 -10.01
CA ALA A 63 6.43 -12.25 -10.86
C ALA A 63 5.90 -13.33 -11.81
N ASP A 64 6.53 -13.49 -12.97
CA ASP A 64 6.31 -14.65 -13.85
C ASP A 64 7.15 -15.81 -13.30
N LEU A 65 6.54 -16.70 -12.50
CA LEU A 65 7.29 -17.72 -11.74
C LEU A 65 7.70 -18.91 -12.60
N ASN A 66 7.05 -19.10 -13.74
CA ASN A 66 7.27 -20.23 -14.65
C ASN A 66 7.74 -19.79 -16.06
N GLN A 67 8.03 -18.50 -16.24
CA GLN A 67 8.51 -17.86 -17.48
C GLN A 67 7.54 -18.05 -18.67
N ASP A 68 6.23 -18.13 -18.41
CA ASP A 68 5.22 -18.34 -19.45
C ASP A 68 4.76 -17.04 -20.15
N GLY A 69 5.23 -15.89 -19.65
CA GLY A 69 4.92 -14.55 -20.14
C GLY A 69 3.74 -13.89 -19.43
N PHE A 70 3.18 -14.50 -18.37
CA PHE A 70 2.13 -13.92 -17.56
C PHE A 70 2.56 -13.82 -16.10
N TYR A 71 2.10 -12.76 -15.44
CA TYR A 71 2.44 -12.54 -14.03
C TYR A 71 1.59 -13.39 -13.09
N ASP A 72 2.24 -14.13 -12.21
CA ASP A 72 1.67 -14.86 -11.08
C ASP A 72 1.59 -13.98 -9.82
N LEU A 73 0.67 -14.32 -8.92
CA LEU A 73 0.34 -13.49 -7.76
C LEU A 73 0.68 -14.21 -6.45
N LEU A 74 1.64 -13.67 -5.71
CA LEU A 74 2.00 -14.10 -4.36
C LEU A 74 1.39 -13.14 -3.33
N LEU A 75 0.38 -13.62 -2.60
CA LEU A 75 -0.45 -12.76 -1.76
C LEU A 75 -0.07 -12.86 -0.28
N THR A 76 0.15 -11.71 0.35
CA THR A 76 0.52 -11.59 1.76
C THR A 76 -0.71 -11.61 2.67
N ASN A 77 -0.89 -12.72 3.40
CA ASN A 77 -1.91 -12.83 4.44
C ASN A 77 -1.25 -13.10 5.80
N HIS A 78 -1.54 -12.24 6.78
CA HIS A 78 -0.86 -12.19 8.06
C HIS A 78 -1.50 -13.14 9.09
N ASP A 79 -0.83 -14.25 9.39
CA ASP A 79 -1.17 -15.21 10.46
C ASP A 79 -2.64 -15.71 10.45
N SER A 80 -3.32 -15.64 9.30
CA SER A 80 -4.71 -16.11 9.17
C SER A 80 -4.83 -17.29 8.22
N THR A 81 -4.06 -17.32 7.14
CA THR A 81 -4.07 -18.37 6.12
C THR A 81 -2.65 -18.78 5.71
N PRO A 82 -2.49 -19.93 5.03
CA PRO A 82 -1.26 -20.24 4.32
C PRO A 82 -0.90 -19.19 3.27
N VAL A 83 0.35 -19.21 2.80
CA VAL A 83 0.79 -18.38 1.66
C VAL A 83 -0.07 -18.76 0.45
N GLN A 84 -0.72 -17.77 -0.15
CA GLN A 84 -1.54 -17.97 -1.33
C GLN A 84 -0.74 -17.60 -2.58
N LEU A 85 -0.69 -18.54 -3.52
CA LEU A 85 -0.10 -18.37 -4.84
C LEU A 85 -1.20 -18.59 -5.87
N PHE A 86 -1.39 -17.62 -6.76
CA PHE A 86 -2.26 -17.75 -7.92
C PHE A 86 -1.40 -17.76 -9.16
N MET A 87 -1.40 -18.88 -9.88
CA MET A 87 -0.71 -19.01 -11.16
C MET A 87 -1.60 -18.48 -12.27
N ALA A 88 -1.03 -17.66 -13.17
CA ALA A 88 -1.66 -17.31 -14.40
C ALA A 88 -1.79 -18.56 -15.30
N THR A 89 -2.93 -18.66 -15.99
CA THR A 89 -3.21 -19.72 -16.98
C THR A 89 -3.45 -19.15 -18.36
N SER A 90 -3.69 -17.84 -18.41
CA SER A 90 -3.89 -17.01 -19.59
C SER A 90 -3.89 -15.54 -19.14
N ALA A 91 -3.86 -14.61 -20.10
CA ALA A 91 -4.03 -13.16 -19.87
C ALA A 91 -5.19 -12.76 -18.95
N ASN A 92 -6.25 -13.57 -18.84
CA ASN A 92 -7.44 -13.23 -18.05
C ASN A 92 -7.87 -14.37 -17.12
N GLY A 93 -6.94 -15.20 -16.64
CA GLY A 93 -7.29 -16.36 -15.84
C GLY A 93 -6.20 -16.81 -14.88
N TYR A 94 -6.59 -16.96 -13.62
CA TYR A 94 -5.78 -17.40 -12.51
C TYR A 94 -6.37 -18.65 -11.88
N VAL A 95 -5.48 -19.52 -11.39
CA VAL A 95 -5.84 -20.65 -10.54
C VAL A 95 -5.01 -20.61 -9.27
N GLU A 96 -5.65 -20.83 -8.12
CA GLU A 96 -4.91 -20.98 -6.87
C GLU A 96 -4.08 -22.26 -6.93
N HIS A 97 -2.77 -22.11 -6.73
CA HIS A 97 -1.83 -23.22 -6.62
C HIS A 97 -2.00 -23.93 -5.27
N GLU A 98 -1.56 -25.19 -5.21
CA GLU A 98 -1.47 -25.88 -3.93
C GLU A 98 -0.59 -25.10 -2.94
N THR A 99 -0.91 -25.19 -1.65
CA THR A 99 -0.21 -24.46 -0.60
C THR A 99 1.30 -24.69 -0.65
N ILE A 100 2.05 -23.63 -0.97
CA ILE A 100 3.52 -23.66 -1.09
C ILE A 100 4.21 -23.53 0.27
N PHE A 101 3.54 -22.91 1.24
CA PHE A 101 4.04 -22.77 2.60
C PHE A 101 2.88 -22.65 3.60
N PRO A 102 2.94 -23.35 4.76
CA PRO A 102 1.86 -23.33 5.73
C PRO A 102 1.63 -21.94 6.32
N LYS A 103 0.50 -21.78 7.03
CA LYS A 103 0.17 -20.58 7.79
C LYS A 103 1.34 -20.13 8.66
N VAL A 104 1.69 -18.85 8.57
CA VAL A 104 2.80 -18.22 9.30
C VAL A 104 2.52 -16.73 9.51
N ASP A 105 3.24 -16.11 10.44
CA ASP A 105 3.29 -14.66 10.71
C ASP A 105 3.95 -13.89 9.54
N LEU A 106 3.38 -13.98 8.35
CA LEU A 106 3.97 -13.47 7.11
C LEU A 106 3.86 -11.95 7.01
N HIS A 107 4.98 -11.29 6.70
CA HIS A 107 5.01 -9.82 6.55
C HIS A 107 5.39 -9.37 5.14
N GLY A 108 6.28 -10.08 4.44
CA GLY A 108 6.72 -9.70 3.10
C GLY A 108 7.19 -10.91 2.30
N ILE A 109 7.02 -10.83 0.98
CA ILE A 109 7.42 -11.87 0.02
C ILE A 109 8.27 -11.20 -1.07
N ALA A 110 9.28 -11.89 -1.58
CA ALA A 110 10.00 -11.49 -2.77
C ALA A 110 10.19 -12.69 -3.70
N ALA A 111 10.14 -12.44 -5.00
CA ALA A 111 10.43 -13.41 -6.05
C ALA A 111 11.68 -13.01 -6.85
N GLY A 112 12.51 -13.99 -7.20
CA GLY A 112 13.73 -13.80 -8.00
C GLY A 112 14.48 -15.11 -8.17
N ASP A 113 15.18 -15.28 -9.28
CA ASP A 113 15.96 -16.47 -9.62
C ASP A 113 17.36 -16.37 -8.98
N TYR A 114 17.57 -17.01 -7.82
CA TYR A 114 18.84 -16.86 -7.09
C TYR A 114 19.90 -17.88 -7.52
N ASP A 115 19.52 -18.97 -8.18
CA ASP A 115 20.44 -20.00 -8.66
C ASP A 115 20.61 -20.03 -10.20
N LEU A 116 20.00 -19.04 -10.88
CA LEU A 116 20.08 -18.77 -12.32
C LEU A 116 19.64 -19.98 -13.17
N ASP A 117 18.59 -20.66 -12.72
CA ASP A 117 18.05 -21.85 -13.40
C ASP A 117 16.84 -21.58 -14.30
N GLY A 118 16.35 -20.34 -14.32
CA GLY A 118 15.23 -19.88 -15.11
C GLY A 118 13.92 -19.75 -14.32
N ASP A 119 13.76 -20.47 -13.22
CA ASP A 119 12.56 -20.43 -12.40
C ASP A 119 12.72 -19.41 -11.26
N ASN A 120 11.76 -18.49 -11.08
CA ASN A 120 11.85 -17.55 -9.97
C ASN A 120 11.57 -18.25 -8.62
N ASP A 121 12.46 -18.06 -7.66
CA ASP A 121 12.36 -18.57 -6.29
C ASP A 121 11.71 -17.58 -5.34
N ILE A 122 11.34 -18.06 -4.15
CA ILE A 122 10.56 -17.28 -3.18
C ILE A 122 11.30 -17.09 -1.87
N LEU A 123 11.45 -15.83 -1.45
CA LEU A 123 11.80 -15.46 -0.08
C LEU A 123 10.55 -15.05 0.71
N LEU A 124 10.43 -15.57 1.93
CA LEU A 124 9.37 -15.20 2.88
C LEU A 124 9.98 -14.54 4.13
N SER A 125 9.53 -13.32 4.43
CA SER A 125 9.83 -12.66 5.69
C SER A 125 8.86 -13.13 6.78
N VAL A 126 9.39 -13.92 7.72
CA VAL A 126 8.63 -14.45 8.85
C VAL A 126 8.77 -13.54 10.07
N GLY A 127 7.63 -13.10 10.59
CA GLY A 127 7.53 -12.27 11.78
C GLY A 127 7.91 -13.00 13.08
N GLY A 128 7.63 -12.34 14.20
CA GLY A 128 8.04 -12.79 15.52
C GLY A 128 7.00 -13.56 16.31
N GLY A 129 5.84 -13.91 15.74
CA GLY A 129 4.74 -14.59 16.45
C GLY A 129 4.28 -13.79 17.66
N ASN A 130 3.80 -12.55 17.44
CA ASN A 130 3.55 -11.55 18.49
C ASN A 130 4.80 -11.08 19.25
N GLY A 131 5.97 -11.20 18.62
CA GLY A 131 7.26 -10.74 19.16
C GLY A 131 7.89 -11.68 20.19
N LEU A 132 7.46 -12.93 20.27
CA LEU A 132 7.92 -13.93 21.23
C LEU A 132 8.88 -14.97 20.62
N HIS A 133 8.89 -15.11 19.29
CA HIS A 133 9.56 -16.17 18.57
C HIS A 133 10.28 -15.65 17.30
N PRO A 134 11.40 -14.92 17.43
CA PRO A 134 12.25 -14.61 16.29
C PRO A 134 12.61 -15.88 15.53
N SER A 135 12.47 -15.84 14.20
CA SER A 135 12.67 -16.99 13.31
C SER A 135 13.50 -16.55 12.10
N PRO A 136 14.24 -17.45 11.45
CA PRO A 136 14.78 -17.12 10.15
C PRO A 136 13.63 -16.89 9.16
N GLN A 137 13.91 -16.14 8.12
CA GLN A 137 13.22 -16.14 6.84
C GLN A 137 13.06 -17.56 6.27
N ARG A 138 12.26 -17.70 5.21
CA ARG A 138 12.20 -18.95 4.43
C ARG A 138 12.60 -18.69 3.00
N MET A 139 13.33 -19.65 2.45
CA MET A 139 13.74 -19.68 1.05
C MET A 139 13.15 -20.94 0.43
N LEU A 140 12.25 -20.75 -0.53
CA LEU A 140 11.62 -21.82 -1.27
C LEU A 140 12.20 -21.81 -2.68
N ARG A 141 12.94 -22.85 -3.03
CA ARG A 141 13.40 -23.04 -4.38
C ARG A 141 12.25 -23.55 -5.25
N ASN A 142 12.08 -22.99 -6.43
CA ASN A 142 11.07 -23.36 -7.40
C ASN A 142 11.68 -24.28 -8.46
N ASP A 143 11.30 -25.56 -8.47
CA ASP A 143 11.70 -26.49 -9.53
C ASP A 143 10.46 -26.76 -10.41
N HIS A 144 10.17 -25.87 -11.37
CA HIS A 144 9.06 -25.95 -12.33
C HIS A 144 7.67 -26.07 -11.65
N GLY A 145 7.39 -25.16 -10.71
CA GLY A 145 6.16 -25.11 -9.91
C GLY A 145 6.19 -26.02 -8.67
N ILE A 146 7.29 -26.75 -8.45
CA ILE A 146 7.49 -27.57 -7.24
C ILE A 146 8.35 -26.77 -6.25
N PHE A 147 7.71 -26.22 -5.21
CA PHE A 147 8.40 -25.42 -4.21
C PHE A 147 8.99 -26.28 -3.09
N THR A 148 10.31 -26.17 -2.89
CA THR A 148 11.05 -26.89 -1.84
C THR A 148 11.67 -25.90 -0.85
N ASP A 149 11.39 -26.04 0.44
CA ASP A 149 12.05 -25.25 1.49
C ASP A 149 13.53 -25.64 1.59
N VAL A 150 14.40 -24.77 1.09
CA VAL A 150 15.87 -24.93 1.09
C VAL A 150 16.55 -24.08 2.15
N THR A 151 15.81 -23.48 3.09
CA THR A 151 16.34 -22.53 4.10
C THR A 151 17.58 -23.06 4.84
N GLU A 152 17.58 -24.32 5.27
CA GLU A 152 18.74 -24.94 5.91
C GLU A 152 19.83 -25.30 4.91
N ALA A 153 19.44 -25.88 3.76
CA ALA A 153 20.38 -26.30 2.73
C ALA A 153 21.14 -25.11 2.15
N ALA A 154 20.50 -23.96 1.95
CA ALA A 154 21.08 -22.72 1.45
C ALA A 154 21.93 -21.98 2.50
N GLY A 155 21.93 -22.41 3.77
CA GLY A 155 22.78 -21.83 4.83
C GLY A 155 22.17 -20.66 5.60
N VAL A 156 20.95 -20.25 5.27
CA VAL A 156 20.31 -19.03 5.79
C VAL A 156 19.53 -19.23 7.10
N SER A 157 19.39 -20.48 7.58
CA SER A 157 18.60 -20.82 8.78
C SER A 157 19.19 -20.36 10.12
N LYS A 158 20.46 -19.94 10.16
CA LYS A 158 21.20 -19.69 11.41
C LYS A 158 20.89 -18.34 12.06
N LEU A 159 20.43 -17.36 11.31
CA LEU A 159 20.11 -16.03 11.82
C LEU A 159 18.61 -15.81 11.78
N GLY A 160 18.00 -15.80 12.97
CA GLY A 160 16.57 -15.49 13.13
C GLY A 160 16.37 -14.08 13.66
N ALA A 161 15.31 -13.44 13.19
CA ALA A 161 14.89 -12.12 13.65
C ALA A 161 13.36 -11.99 13.54
N ARG A 162 12.83 -10.80 13.77
CA ARG A 162 11.39 -10.53 13.61
C ARG A 162 11.19 -9.87 12.24
N GLY A 163 11.06 -10.71 11.22
CA GLY A 163 11.00 -10.31 9.81
C GLY A 163 9.94 -9.26 9.53
N ARG A 164 10.28 -8.32 8.64
CA ARG A 164 9.36 -7.34 8.05
C ARG A 164 9.43 -7.40 6.54
N SER A 165 10.63 -7.34 5.98
CA SER A 165 10.83 -7.33 4.54
C SER A 165 12.03 -8.17 4.14
N VAL A 166 11.96 -8.69 2.93
CA VAL A 166 13.05 -9.37 2.22
C VAL A 166 13.19 -8.73 0.84
N ARG A 167 14.43 -8.59 0.35
CA ARG A 167 14.71 -8.04 -0.99
C ARG A 167 15.79 -8.85 -1.68
N TRP A 168 15.52 -9.31 -2.88
CA TRP A 168 16.55 -9.74 -3.82
C TRP A 168 17.22 -8.52 -4.46
N VAL A 169 18.54 -8.55 -4.53
CA VAL A 169 19.37 -7.49 -5.12
C VAL A 169 20.80 -8.01 -5.26
N ASP A 170 21.49 -7.63 -6.32
CA ASP A 170 22.92 -7.91 -6.51
C ASP A 170 23.73 -6.70 -6.04
N LEU A 171 24.32 -6.79 -4.84
CA LEU A 171 24.86 -5.63 -4.12
C LEU A 171 26.31 -5.30 -4.49
N ASP A 172 27.03 -6.25 -5.08
CA ASP A 172 28.41 -6.08 -5.51
C ASP A 172 28.61 -6.23 -7.03
N ASN A 173 27.52 -6.39 -7.79
CA ASN A 173 27.47 -6.51 -9.25
C ASN A 173 28.27 -7.72 -9.77
N ASP A 174 28.27 -8.83 -9.04
CA ASP A 174 28.96 -10.05 -9.47
C ASP A 174 28.09 -10.97 -10.36
N GLY A 175 26.80 -10.64 -10.48
CA GLY A 175 25.83 -11.29 -11.34
C GLY A 175 24.85 -12.20 -10.61
N ASP A 176 25.10 -12.58 -9.36
CA ASP A 176 24.15 -13.35 -8.57
C ASP A 176 23.28 -12.46 -7.66
N LEU A 177 22.11 -12.97 -7.27
CA LEU A 177 21.20 -12.23 -6.38
C LEU A 177 21.56 -12.50 -4.93
N ASP A 178 22.08 -11.49 -4.24
CA ASP A 178 22.09 -11.42 -2.78
C ASP A 178 20.68 -11.16 -2.24
N PHE A 179 20.53 -11.23 -0.91
CA PHE A 179 19.34 -10.65 -0.31
C PHE A 179 19.55 -9.89 0.99
N LEU A 180 18.66 -8.92 1.16
CA LEU A 180 18.52 -8.11 2.36
C LEU A 180 17.35 -8.61 3.19
N GLN A 181 17.56 -8.79 4.49
CA GLN A 181 16.51 -9.06 5.46
C GLN A 181 16.37 -7.88 6.43
N ILE A 182 15.18 -7.27 6.42
CA ILE A 182 14.81 -6.18 7.32
C ILE A 182 13.88 -6.67 8.40
N ASN A 183 14.14 -6.24 9.62
CA ASN A 183 13.44 -6.74 10.79
C ASN A 183 12.92 -5.60 11.66
N ALA A 184 11.95 -5.93 12.52
CA ALA A 184 11.47 -5.05 13.56
C ALA A 184 12.62 -4.58 14.48
N ALA A 185 12.44 -3.44 15.13
CA ALA A 185 13.40 -2.92 16.12
C ALA A 185 13.83 -4.00 17.13
N LYS A 186 15.08 -4.00 17.58
CA LYS A 186 15.60 -5.05 18.47
C LYS A 186 14.90 -5.07 19.84
N MET A 187 14.70 -6.26 20.40
CA MET A 187 14.33 -6.40 21.81
C MET A 187 15.52 -6.12 22.73
N LEU A 188 15.22 -5.75 23.99
CA LEU A 188 16.22 -5.66 25.05
C LEU A 188 16.98 -6.99 25.18
N ASN A 189 18.30 -6.95 25.00
CA ASN A 189 19.24 -8.09 25.05
C ASN A 189 19.30 -9.00 23.81
N GLU A 190 18.82 -8.57 22.64
CA GLU A 190 19.11 -9.26 21.37
C GLU A 190 20.53 -8.98 20.88
N SER A 191 21.32 -10.04 20.66
CA SER A 191 22.71 -9.95 20.19
C SER A 191 22.85 -10.03 18.67
N THR A 192 21.83 -10.51 17.96
CA THR A 192 21.81 -10.54 16.48
C THR A 192 21.73 -9.11 15.94
N PRO A 193 22.35 -8.81 14.78
CA PRO A 193 22.12 -7.55 14.10
C PRO A 193 20.64 -7.38 13.77
N ARG A 194 20.13 -6.15 13.73
CA ARG A 194 18.72 -5.93 13.41
C ARG A 194 18.46 -6.33 11.98
N ASN A 195 19.20 -5.74 11.03
CA ASN A 195 19.08 -6.03 9.61
C ASN A 195 20.26 -6.88 9.15
N ILE A 196 20.04 -7.73 8.16
CA ILE A 196 20.98 -8.78 7.78
C ILE A 196 21.15 -8.76 6.27
N ILE A 197 22.39 -8.88 5.81
CA ILE A 197 22.74 -9.09 4.41
C ILE A 197 23.21 -10.54 4.28
N PHE A 198 22.73 -11.22 3.25
CA PHE A 198 23.19 -12.54 2.87
C PHE A 198 23.78 -12.44 1.46
N GLU A 199 25.09 -12.64 1.39
CA GLU A 199 25.86 -12.71 0.15
C GLU A 199 25.59 -14.08 -0.49
N ASN A 200 25.20 -14.10 -1.76
CA ASN A 200 25.14 -15.33 -2.53
C ASN A 200 26.55 -15.71 -2.98
N LEU A 201 26.88 -17.00 -2.93
CA LEU A 201 28.24 -17.49 -3.20
C LEU A 201 28.36 -18.13 -4.59
N GLY A 202 27.41 -17.84 -5.49
CA GLY A 202 27.32 -18.43 -6.83
C GLY A 202 27.13 -19.95 -6.87
N ASN A 203 26.70 -20.58 -5.76
CA ASN A 203 26.56 -22.04 -5.67
C ASN A 203 25.30 -22.51 -4.92
N GLY A 204 24.29 -21.63 -4.85
CA GLY A 204 23.04 -21.89 -4.12
C GLY A 204 23.26 -22.00 -2.61
N LYS A 205 24.24 -21.25 -2.09
CA LYS A 205 24.53 -21.09 -0.66
C LYS A 205 24.75 -19.62 -0.41
N PHE A 206 24.37 -19.20 0.80
CA PHE A 206 24.53 -17.84 1.25
C PHE A 206 25.33 -17.80 2.54
N ASP A 207 26.13 -16.74 2.67
CA ASP A 207 26.80 -16.40 3.92
C ASP A 207 26.34 -15.04 4.42
N TYR A 208 26.28 -14.91 5.75
CA TYR A 208 25.98 -13.61 6.34
C TYR A 208 27.15 -12.65 6.15
N PHE A 209 26.87 -11.51 5.52
CA PHE A 209 27.83 -10.44 5.35
C PHE A 209 27.62 -9.34 6.40
N ARG A 210 28.67 -9.06 7.17
CA ARG A 210 28.62 -8.04 8.22
C ARG A 210 28.80 -6.64 7.62
N SER A 211 27.72 -5.84 7.63
CA SER A 211 27.71 -4.46 7.10
C SER A 211 27.24 -3.46 8.17
N PRO A 212 28.15 -2.87 8.99
CA PRO A 212 27.78 -2.00 10.11
C PRO A 212 26.96 -0.75 9.71
N SER A 213 27.07 -0.31 8.46
CA SER A 213 26.29 0.80 7.91
C SER A 213 24.81 0.44 7.67
N PHE A 214 24.47 -0.83 7.69
CA PHE A 214 23.14 -1.37 7.39
C PHE A 214 22.48 -2.05 8.60
N GLU A 215 23.28 -2.76 9.42
CA GLU A 215 22.80 -3.64 10.48
C GLU A 215 21.88 -2.99 11.52
N ASP A 216 22.05 -1.70 11.79
CA ASP A 216 21.33 -0.96 12.84
C ASP A 216 20.49 0.21 12.29
N ILE A 217 20.23 0.26 10.97
CA ILE A 217 19.33 1.30 10.43
C ILE A 217 17.89 1.09 10.92
N GLU A 218 17.22 2.20 11.21
CA GLU A 218 15.82 2.22 11.62
C GLU A 218 14.91 2.09 10.39
N ALA A 219 14.63 0.84 9.99
CA ALA A 219 13.79 0.52 8.85
C ALA A 219 12.89 -0.67 9.12
N GLU A 220 11.74 -0.71 8.45
CA GLU A 220 10.90 -1.90 8.32
C GLU A 220 10.63 -2.26 6.86
N ARG A 221 11.01 -1.38 5.93
CA ARG A 221 10.78 -1.47 4.47
C ARG A 221 11.94 -0.80 3.74
N LEU A 222 12.17 -1.22 2.49
CA LEU A 222 13.21 -0.70 1.61
C LEU A 222 12.71 -0.63 0.18
N LEU A 223 13.05 0.44 -0.53
CA LEU A 223 13.06 0.50 -1.98
C LEU A 223 14.50 0.30 -2.48
N ILE A 224 14.68 -0.60 -3.45
CA ILE A 224 15.92 -0.74 -4.21
C ILE A 224 15.83 0.18 -5.42
N THR A 225 16.84 1.00 -5.64
CA THR A 225 16.87 2.02 -6.69
C THR A 225 18.32 2.27 -7.14
N ASP A 226 18.54 3.24 -8.01
CA ASP A 226 19.86 3.78 -8.33
C ASP A 226 19.70 5.29 -8.51
N TYR A 227 19.56 5.99 -7.38
CA TYR A 227 19.16 7.40 -7.37
C TYR A 227 20.23 8.31 -8.00
N ASN A 228 21.46 7.83 -8.07
CA ASN A 228 22.61 8.59 -8.54
C ASN A 228 23.15 8.12 -9.90
N ASN A 229 22.52 7.09 -10.49
CA ASN A 229 22.86 6.51 -11.79
C ASN A 229 24.30 5.94 -11.90
N ASP A 230 24.94 5.54 -10.80
CA ASP A 230 26.27 4.91 -10.82
C ASP A 230 26.23 3.40 -11.19
N ASN A 231 25.02 2.84 -11.32
CA ASN A 231 24.74 1.42 -11.57
C ASN A 231 25.27 0.52 -10.45
N VAL A 232 25.27 1.03 -9.22
CA VAL A 232 25.32 0.23 -8.02
C VAL A 232 23.96 0.38 -7.33
N PRO A 233 23.31 -0.69 -6.88
CA PRO A 233 22.04 -0.56 -6.19
C PRO A 233 22.15 0.29 -4.93
N ASP A 234 21.28 1.29 -4.86
CA ASP A 234 21.06 2.17 -3.72
C ASP A 234 19.76 1.79 -3.00
N ILE A 235 19.61 2.29 -1.78
CA ILE A 235 18.48 1.95 -0.91
C ILE A 235 17.86 3.21 -0.32
N ILE A 236 16.53 3.31 -0.44
CA ILE A 236 15.71 4.19 0.41
C ILE A 236 15.07 3.31 1.48
N ALA A 237 15.52 3.49 2.73
CA ALA A 237 15.06 2.73 3.89
C ALA A 237 14.11 3.57 4.75
N PHE A 238 12.98 2.99 5.16
CA PHE A 238 11.92 3.75 5.83
C PHE A 238 11.06 2.90 6.78
N THR A 239 10.33 3.63 7.62
CA THR A 239 9.29 3.11 8.53
C THR A 239 8.33 4.24 8.90
N SER A 240 7.13 3.88 9.35
CA SER A 240 6.15 4.87 9.82
C SER A 240 6.54 5.55 11.14
N TYR A 241 7.53 5.01 11.85
CA TYR A 241 7.84 5.41 13.23
C TYR A 241 9.05 6.34 13.38
N ASP A 242 9.92 6.41 12.38
CA ASP A 242 11.15 7.20 12.40
C ASP A 242 11.39 7.83 11.01
N LYS A 243 12.46 8.61 10.90
CA LYS A 243 12.93 9.27 9.69
C LYS A 243 13.43 8.26 8.64
N SER A 244 13.23 8.59 7.37
CA SER A 244 13.77 7.84 6.25
C SER A 244 15.30 8.01 6.12
N THR A 245 15.96 7.03 5.53
CA THR A 245 17.42 6.99 5.31
C THR A 245 17.72 6.64 3.86
N ILE A 246 18.61 7.39 3.21
CA ILE A 246 19.18 7.04 1.91
C ILE A 246 20.57 6.45 2.13
N LEU A 247 20.77 5.26 1.60
CA LEU A 247 22.02 4.52 1.63
C LEU A 247 22.51 4.35 0.20
N LYS A 248 23.65 4.93 -0.12
CA LYS A 248 24.34 4.74 -1.39
C LYS A 248 25.13 3.44 -1.36
N GLY A 249 24.93 2.57 -2.34
CA GLY A 249 25.73 1.36 -2.52
C GLY A 249 27.19 1.70 -2.80
N ASN A 250 28.11 0.88 -2.28
CA ASN A 250 29.54 1.01 -2.56
C ASN A 250 30.06 -0.06 -3.55
N GLY A 251 29.22 -1.03 -3.93
CA GLY A 251 29.57 -2.13 -4.86
C GLY A 251 30.40 -3.23 -4.21
N ASP A 252 30.25 -3.40 -2.90
CA ASP A 252 31.00 -4.36 -2.07
C ASP A 252 30.18 -4.83 -0.85
N LEU A 253 28.84 -4.90 -1.00
CA LEU A 253 27.87 -5.20 0.07
C LEU A 253 27.85 -4.17 1.23
N THR A 254 28.58 -3.06 1.12
CA THR A 254 28.56 -1.96 2.08
C THR A 254 27.84 -0.72 1.55
N PHE A 255 27.47 0.17 2.48
CA PHE A 255 26.70 1.37 2.16
C PHE A 255 27.29 2.63 2.78
N THR A 256 27.11 3.74 2.09
CA THR A 256 27.36 5.09 2.61
C THR A 256 26.04 5.79 2.88
N ASN A 257 25.78 6.23 4.11
CA ASN A 257 24.58 7.02 4.42
C ASN A 257 24.71 8.44 3.85
N THR A 258 23.93 8.74 2.82
CA THR A 258 23.95 10.01 2.08
C THR A 258 22.73 10.89 2.39
N SER A 259 21.90 10.50 3.36
CA SER A 259 20.65 11.19 3.69
C SER A 259 20.81 12.71 3.87
N SER A 260 21.88 13.17 4.55
CA SER A 260 22.07 14.60 4.84
C SER A 260 22.46 15.45 3.62
N SER A 261 23.00 14.82 2.58
CA SER A 261 23.39 15.50 1.34
C SER A 261 22.35 15.35 0.23
N VAL A 262 21.56 14.27 0.26
CA VAL A 262 20.60 13.95 -0.80
C VAL A 262 19.20 14.47 -0.46
N PHE A 263 18.72 14.33 0.78
CA PHE A 263 17.42 14.89 1.14
C PHE A 263 17.47 16.42 1.24
N PRO A 264 16.34 17.09 0.92
CA PRO A 264 16.18 18.52 1.15
C PRO A 264 16.49 18.93 2.59
N GLN A 265 17.17 20.06 2.76
CA GLN A 265 17.47 20.62 4.07
C GLN A 265 16.17 20.93 4.83
N ASN A 266 16.14 20.65 6.14
CA ASN A 266 14.98 20.81 7.03
C ASN A 266 13.79 19.86 6.78
N SER A 267 13.90 18.90 5.85
CA SER A 267 12.87 17.86 5.62
C SER A 267 12.62 16.94 6.83
N LYS A 268 13.57 16.90 7.77
CA LYS A 268 13.65 15.89 8.84
C LYS A 268 13.64 14.45 8.29
N ASN A 269 14.01 14.28 7.02
CA ASN A 269 13.95 13.04 6.25
C ASN A 269 12.59 12.34 6.32
N TYR A 270 11.49 13.11 6.29
CA TYR A 270 10.15 12.58 6.02
C TYR A 270 9.73 11.37 6.89
N PRO A 271 9.56 11.52 8.21
CA PRO A 271 9.07 10.44 9.06
C PRO A 271 7.61 10.08 8.73
N GLY A 272 7.17 8.87 9.06
CA GLY A 272 5.79 8.44 8.76
C GLY A 272 5.61 7.86 7.36
N THR A 273 6.70 7.56 6.65
CA THR A 273 6.64 6.87 5.35
C THR A 273 6.23 5.43 5.51
N ILE A 274 5.21 5.02 4.76
CA ILE A 274 4.67 3.66 4.77
C ILE A 274 5.00 2.94 3.46
N THR A 275 4.91 3.62 2.32
CA THR A 275 5.25 3.07 1.00
C THR A 275 6.00 4.14 0.19
N VAL A 276 6.95 3.71 -0.62
CA VAL A 276 7.65 4.58 -1.59
C VAL A 276 7.49 4.00 -2.99
N ALA A 277 7.05 4.82 -3.95
CA ALA A 277 7.08 4.48 -5.38
C ALA A 277 8.17 5.29 -6.10
N GLN A 278 8.71 4.73 -7.17
CA GLN A 278 9.67 5.38 -8.07
C GLN A 278 9.14 5.44 -9.50
N ALA A 279 9.37 6.55 -10.17
CA ALA A 279 9.10 6.74 -11.59
C ALA A 279 9.84 7.99 -12.10
N ASP A 280 10.17 8.03 -13.38
CA ASP A 280 10.65 9.23 -14.08
C ASP A 280 9.41 10.10 -14.43
N ILE A 281 9.11 11.12 -13.62
CA ILE A 281 7.85 11.87 -13.73
C ILE A 281 7.92 13.04 -14.71
N ASP A 282 9.13 13.46 -15.09
CA ASP A 282 9.37 14.53 -16.05
C ASP A 282 10.21 14.13 -17.26
N ASN A 283 10.47 12.82 -17.41
CA ASN A 283 11.13 12.19 -18.56
C ASN A 283 12.54 12.72 -18.80
N ASP A 284 13.29 12.95 -17.71
CA ASP A 284 14.64 13.50 -17.75
C ASP A 284 15.74 12.41 -17.65
N GLY A 285 15.34 11.17 -17.39
CA GLY A 285 16.21 10.01 -17.37
C GLY A 285 16.78 9.66 -15.99
N ASP A 286 16.30 10.28 -14.92
CA ASP A 286 16.46 9.78 -13.56
C ASP A 286 15.10 9.43 -12.90
N LEU A 287 15.15 8.72 -11.77
CA LEU A 287 13.92 8.33 -11.06
C LEU A 287 13.61 9.29 -9.93
N ASP A 288 12.38 9.76 -9.90
CA ASP A 288 11.77 10.50 -8.81
C ASP A 288 11.09 9.58 -7.82
N TYR A 289 10.73 10.11 -6.65
CA TYR A 289 10.18 9.31 -5.57
C TYR A 289 8.92 9.91 -4.93
N TYR A 290 7.85 9.12 -4.91
CA TYR A 290 6.62 9.41 -4.18
C TYR A 290 6.60 8.65 -2.85
N PHE A 291 6.50 9.36 -1.74
CA PHE A 291 6.41 8.79 -0.39
C PHE A 291 4.95 8.91 0.07
N ALA A 292 4.23 7.79 0.11
CA ALA A 292 2.94 7.70 0.79
C ALA A 292 3.16 7.64 2.30
N ARG A 293 2.50 8.54 3.03
CA ARG A 293 2.76 8.77 4.45
C ARG A 293 1.50 8.68 5.29
N GLY A 294 1.69 8.20 6.51
CA GLY A 294 0.59 7.91 7.39
C GLY A 294 0.99 7.45 8.77
N LYS A 295 -0.04 7.11 9.55
CA LYS A 295 0.06 6.48 10.86
C LYS A 295 -0.44 5.06 10.71
N LEU A 296 0.38 4.09 11.13
CA LEU A 296 -0.03 2.69 11.22
C LEU A 296 -0.76 2.40 12.53
N TYR A 297 -1.30 1.19 12.65
CA TYR A 297 -2.15 0.70 13.73
C TYR A 297 -1.81 1.22 15.14
N TYR A 298 -0.55 1.10 15.60
CA TYR A 298 -0.15 1.51 16.95
C TYR A 298 -0.15 3.03 17.16
N THR A 299 0.16 3.80 16.12
CA THR A 299 0.18 5.26 16.16
C THR A 299 -1.23 5.83 16.04
N ILE A 300 -2.10 5.17 15.26
CA ILE A 300 -3.53 5.51 15.19
C ILE A 300 -4.21 5.30 16.55
N ALA A 301 -3.86 4.23 17.28
CA ALA A 301 -4.41 3.89 18.60
C ALA A 301 -3.96 4.87 19.70
N ASN A 302 -4.43 6.12 19.63
CA ASN A 302 -4.12 7.20 20.56
C ASN A 302 -5.16 8.31 20.41
N ASN A 303 -6.22 8.28 21.22
CA ASN A 303 -7.28 9.30 21.21
C ASN A 303 -7.76 9.67 19.79
N ALA A 304 -8.00 8.68 18.94
CA ALA A 304 -8.47 8.89 17.58
C ALA A 304 -9.98 8.67 17.48
N VAL A 305 -10.64 9.52 16.69
CA VAL A 305 -12.09 9.46 16.44
C VAL A 305 -12.37 9.75 14.97
N SER A 306 -13.30 9.00 14.37
CA SER A 306 -13.97 9.36 13.11
C SER A 306 -15.46 9.52 13.38
N PHE A 307 -16.08 10.59 12.86
CA PHE A 307 -17.50 10.87 13.10
C PHE A 307 -18.23 11.11 11.78
N ASP A 308 -19.06 10.15 11.37
CA ASP A 308 -20.00 10.31 10.27
C ASP A 308 -21.32 10.86 10.80
N GLN A 309 -21.49 12.18 10.69
CA GLN A 309 -22.71 12.86 11.11
C GLN A 309 -23.96 12.41 10.33
N LYS A 310 -23.83 12.05 9.04
CA LYS A 310 -24.97 11.61 8.22
C LYS A 310 -25.48 10.26 8.66
N ARG A 311 -24.58 9.34 9.02
CA ARG A 311 -24.92 8.00 9.56
C ARG A 311 -25.10 7.99 11.06
N LYS A 312 -24.78 9.09 11.74
CA LYS A 312 -24.80 9.21 13.21
C LYS A 312 -23.91 8.15 13.85
N ARG A 313 -22.74 7.88 13.26
CA ARG A 313 -21.78 6.84 13.68
C ARG A 313 -20.50 7.52 14.16
N LEU A 314 -20.05 7.14 15.34
CA LEU A 314 -18.78 7.51 15.93
C LEU A 314 -17.90 6.27 16.06
N ASP A 315 -16.75 6.27 15.42
CA ASP A 315 -15.73 5.24 15.55
C ASP A 315 -14.58 5.80 16.40
N LEU A 316 -14.07 4.98 17.31
CA LEU A 316 -13.02 5.36 18.24
C LEU A 316 -11.89 4.32 18.24
N ARG A 317 -10.66 4.82 18.35
CA ARG A 317 -9.47 4.03 18.57
C ARG A 317 -8.55 4.68 19.61
N ASP A 318 -8.09 3.91 20.59
CA ASP A 318 -7.25 4.44 21.67
C ASP A 318 -6.26 3.39 22.24
N LYS A 319 -5.32 3.84 23.07
CA LYS A 319 -4.28 3.02 23.67
C LYS A 319 -4.87 2.00 24.65
N GLY A 320 -4.41 0.76 24.56
CA GLY A 320 -4.68 -0.26 25.57
C GLY A 320 -3.78 -0.21 26.82
N SER A 321 -3.08 0.91 27.03
CA SER A 321 -2.19 1.11 28.20
C SER A 321 -2.98 1.64 29.40
N LYS A 322 -2.40 1.61 30.60
CA LYS A 322 -3.04 2.14 31.80
C LYS A 322 -3.48 3.59 31.61
N GLY A 323 -4.76 3.86 31.78
CA GLY A 323 -5.36 5.16 31.47
C GLY A 323 -6.86 5.18 31.72
N HIS A 324 -7.43 6.37 31.68
CA HIS A 324 -8.87 6.61 31.80
C HIS A 324 -9.21 7.81 30.93
N ASP A 325 -10.00 7.55 29.90
CA ASP A 325 -10.46 8.55 28.94
C ASP A 325 -11.98 8.50 28.79
N GLY A 326 -12.53 9.58 28.23
CA GLY A 326 -13.97 9.74 28.17
C GLY A 326 -14.45 10.89 27.29
N MET A 327 -15.74 10.82 26.97
CA MET A 327 -16.45 11.81 26.17
C MET A 327 -17.93 11.84 26.52
N TYR A 328 -18.60 12.90 26.07
CA TYR A 328 -20.05 12.94 26.05
C TYR A 328 -20.56 12.71 24.64
N LEU A 329 -21.66 11.98 24.54
CA LEU A 329 -22.40 11.77 23.29
C LEU A 329 -23.76 12.43 23.42
N HIS A 330 -24.27 12.99 22.33
CA HIS A 330 -25.63 13.51 22.23
C HIS A 330 -26.42 12.63 21.28
N ALA A 331 -27.55 12.11 21.75
CA ALA A 331 -28.42 11.23 20.98
C ALA A 331 -29.86 11.37 21.46
N ASP A 332 -30.79 11.56 20.52
CA ASP A 332 -32.21 11.77 20.81
C ASP A 332 -32.91 10.50 21.32
N ASN A 333 -32.33 9.33 21.01
CA ASN A 333 -32.91 8.03 21.30
C ASN A 333 -31.84 7.06 21.83
N ALA A 334 -32.04 5.77 21.58
CA ALA A 334 -31.10 4.71 21.92
C ALA A 334 -29.76 4.88 21.21
N LEU A 335 -28.71 4.40 21.85
CA LEU A 335 -27.40 4.20 21.22
C LEU A 335 -27.24 2.72 20.85
N THR A 336 -26.63 2.45 19.71
CA THR A 336 -26.25 1.08 19.33
C THR A 336 -24.75 0.94 19.42
N LEU A 337 -24.28 0.01 20.25
CA LEU A 337 -22.88 -0.33 20.45
C LEU A 337 -22.49 -1.48 19.52
N THR A 338 -21.40 -1.34 18.78
CA THR A 338 -20.89 -2.38 17.87
C THR A 338 -19.38 -2.29 17.71
N ASP A 339 -18.74 -3.37 17.26
CA ASP A 339 -17.31 -3.45 16.95
C ASP A 339 -16.38 -3.10 18.11
N PHE A 340 -16.82 -3.38 19.34
CA PHE A 340 -15.96 -3.23 20.51
C PHE A 340 -14.89 -4.32 20.45
N TYR A 341 -13.63 -3.91 20.48
CA TYR A 341 -12.50 -4.82 20.38
C TYR A 341 -11.30 -4.29 21.16
N HIS A 342 -10.42 -5.19 21.58
CA HIS A 342 -9.11 -4.85 22.13
C HIS A 342 -8.07 -5.81 21.56
N PHE A 343 -6.89 -5.30 21.23
CA PHE A 343 -5.77 -6.13 20.80
C PHE A 343 -4.88 -6.44 22.01
N PRO A 344 -4.94 -7.65 22.61
CA PRO A 344 -4.30 -7.92 23.90
C PRO A 344 -2.78 -8.05 23.77
N ARG A 345 -2.03 -7.58 24.79
CA ARG A 345 -0.59 -7.89 24.89
C ARG A 345 -0.44 -9.30 25.45
N ALA A 346 0.18 -10.23 24.73
CA ALA A 346 0.48 -11.59 25.21
C ALA A 346 -0.72 -12.29 25.92
N ASN A 347 -1.95 -12.08 25.42
CA ASN A 347 -3.20 -12.59 26.02
C ASN A 347 -3.51 -12.13 27.46
N LEU A 348 -2.94 -11.01 27.91
CA LEU A 348 -3.16 -10.46 29.25
C LEU A 348 -4.59 -9.96 29.51
N LEU A 349 -5.35 -9.63 28.46
CA LEU A 349 -6.75 -9.20 28.55
C LEU A 349 -7.67 -10.14 27.79
N LYS A 350 -8.48 -10.93 28.50
CA LYS A 350 -9.42 -11.87 27.88
C LYS A 350 -10.71 -11.19 27.39
N SER A 351 -11.19 -10.19 28.12
CA SER A 351 -12.40 -9.44 27.78
C SER A 351 -12.36 -8.05 28.39
N MET A 352 -13.03 -7.11 27.74
CA MET A 352 -13.25 -5.75 28.23
C MET A 352 -14.75 -5.47 28.22
N PRO A 353 -15.46 -5.68 29.35
CA PRO A 353 -16.92 -5.59 29.39
C PRO A 353 -17.42 -4.16 29.24
N VAL A 354 -18.72 -4.02 28.98
CA VAL A 354 -19.41 -2.71 29.00
C VAL A 354 -20.32 -2.65 30.23
N PHE A 355 -20.15 -1.62 31.05
CA PHE A 355 -20.95 -1.32 32.22
C PHE A 355 -21.98 -0.22 31.90
N ILE A 356 -23.25 -0.52 32.12
CA ILE A 356 -24.37 0.32 31.69
C ILE A 356 -25.08 0.92 32.90
N GLY A 357 -25.24 2.25 32.88
CA GLY A 357 -25.96 3.05 33.87
C GLY A 357 -25.28 3.11 35.24
N ARG A 358 -25.91 3.81 36.19
CA ARG A 358 -25.38 3.99 37.56
C ARG A 358 -25.09 2.67 38.28
N ASN A 359 -25.90 1.65 38.02
CA ASN A 359 -25.82 0.35 38.69
C ASN A 359 -24.80 -0.61 38.07
N LYS A 360 -24.01 -0.17 37.06
CA LYS A 360 -23.02 -1.00 36.36
C LYS A 360 -23.58 -2.32 35.84
N ARG A 361 -24.76 -2.30 35.20
CA ARG A 361 -25.29 -3.51 34.55
C ARG A 361 -24.29 -3.94 33.47
N GLN A 362 -23.67 -5.10 33.65
CA GLN A 362 -22.61 -5.56 32.76
C GLN A 362 -23.18 -6.29 31.55
N ILE A 363 -22.63 -6.00 30.37
CA ILE A 363 -22.75 -6.85 29.18
C ILE A 363 -21.35 -7.27 28.71
N ALA A 364 -21.28 -8.34 27.93
CA ALA A 364 -20.07 -8.74 27.25
C ALA A 364 -19.65 -7.69 26.21
N THR A 365 -18.38 -7.73 25.79
CA THR A 365 -17.84 -6.88 24.70
C THR A 365 -18.68 -7.08 23.42
N PRO A 366 -19.42 -6.05 22.96
CA PRO A 366 -20.33 -6.19 21.84
C PRO A 366 -19.56 -6.22 20.50
N VAL A 367 -19.38 -7.43 19.96
CA VAL A 367 -18.89 -7.63 18.58
C VAL A 367 -20.03 -7.42 17.58
N ASN A 368 -21.25 -7.83 17.95
CA ASN A 368 -22.46 -7.58 17.16
C ASN A 368 -23.23 -6.38 17.73
N PRO A 369 -24.07 -5.69 16.93
CA PRO A 369 -24.85 -4.55 17.39
C PRO A 369 -25.73 -4.84 18.60
N VAL A 370 -25.59 -4.02 19.65
CA VAL A 370 -26.43 -4.04 20.86
C VAL A 370 -27.01 -2.64 21.09
N THR A 371 -28.33 -2.52 21.00
CA THR A 371 -29.04 -1.26 21.26
C THR A 371 -29.32 -1.08 22.75
N ILE A 372 -28.96 0.08 23.29
CA ILE A 372 -29.14 0.48 24.68
C ILE A 372 -30.12 1.66 24.75
N LEU A 373 -31.24 1.46 25.44
CA LEU A 373 -32.25 2.50 25.65
C LEU A 373 -31.83 3.47 26.78
N PRO A 374 -32.24 4.75 26.72
CA PRO A 374 -31.98 5.70 27.81
C PRO A 374 -32.40 5.18 29.20
N THR A 375 -33.54 4.46 29.26
CA THR A 375 -34.09 3.87 30.49
C THR A 375 -33.24 2.73 31.05
N GLU A 376 -32.44 2.07 30.23
CA GLU A 376 -31.55 0.98 30.67
C GLU A 376 -30.21 1.50 31.20
N ALA A 377 -29.85 2.72 30.81
CA ALA A 377 -28.57 3.35 31.10
C ALA A 377 -28.69 4.53 32.07
N GLU A 378 -29.76 4.63 32.86
CA GLU A 378 -30.01 5.80 33.71
C GLU A 378 -28.84 6.10 34.68
N GLY A 379 -28.35 7.34 34.62
CA GLY A 379 -27.23 7.83 35.43
C GLY A 379 -25.88 7.26 35.02
N PHE A 380 -24.85 7.59 35.80
CA PHE A 380 -23.48 7.11 35.59
C PHE A 380 -22.91 6.66 36.94
N PRO A 381 -22.03 5.64 37.00
CA PRO A 381 -21.48 5.16 38.26
C PRO A 381 -20.60 6.21 38.94
N ASP A 382 -20.57 6.19 40.27
CA ASP A 382 -19.75 7.11 41.08
C ASP A 382 -18.24 6.82 40.97
N LYS A 383 -17.87 5.60 40.55
CA LYS A 383 -16.50 5.10 40.47
C LYS A 383 -16.28 4.29 39.19
N VAL A 384 -15.24 4.69 38.45
CA VAL A 384 -14.72 4.01 37.25
C VAL A 384 -13.34 3.46 37.62
N GLU A 385 -13.30 2.22 38.13
CA GLU A 385 -12.08 1.62 38.70
C GLU A 385 -11.68 0.31 37.97
N GLU A 386 -12.64 -0.40 37.41
CA GLU A 386 -12.41 -1.69 36.72
C GLU A 386 -12.07 -1.45 35.25
N THR A 387 -11.23 -2.33 34.67
CA THR A 387 -10.96 -2.31 33.24
C THR A 387 -12.26 -2.58 32.48
N GLY A 388 -12.67 -1.68 31.60
CA GLY A 388 -13.94 -1.79 30.88
C GLY A 388 -14.39 -0.49 30.25
N TRP A 389 -15.48 -0.58 29.50
CA TRP A 389 -16.22 0.53 28.93
C TRP A 389 -17.40 0.87 29.83
N TYR A 390 -17.77 2.14 29.92
CA TYR A 390 -18.81 2.65 30.81
C TYR A 390 -19.70 3.59 30.03
N ILE A 391 -21.01 3.34 30.07
CA ILE A 391 -21.99 4.18 29.37
C ILE A 391 -23.17 4.50 30.27
N GLY A 392 -23.60 5.76 30.27
CA GLY A 392 -24.73 6.21 31.08
C GLY A 392 -25.45 7.39 30.48
N TYR A 393 -26.78 7.37 30.55
CA TYR A 393 -27.67 8.44 30.14
C TYR A 393 -27.87 9.44 31.27
N LEU A 394 -27.52 10.70 31.02
CA LEU A 394 -27.56 11.78 32.00
C LEU A 394 -28.85 12.62 31.93
N GLY A 395 -29.74 12.31 30.98
CA GLY A 395 -30.91 13.15 30.67
C GLY A 395 -30.63 14.18 29.58
N ASN A 396 -31.71 14.77 29.05
CA ASN A 396 -31.65 15.80 28.00
C ASN A 396 -30.80 15.41 26.79
N ASN A 397 -30.99 14.19 26.29
CA ASN A 397 -30.28 13.62 25.12
C ASN A 397 -28.76 13.49 25.32
N LYS A 398 -28.24 13.67 26.55
CA LYS A 398 -26.82 13.61 26.86
C LYS A 398 -26.44 12.27 27.49
N TRP A 399 -25.41 11.65 26.95
CA TRP A 399 -24.80 10.40 27.40
C TRP A 399 -23.35 10.65 27.79
N ARG A 400 -22.87 9.90 28.78
CA ARG A 400 -21.46 9.84 29.18
C ARG A 400 -20.90 8.49 28.78
N PHE A 401 -19.77 8.49 28.08
CA PHE A 401 -19.10 7.30 27.58
C PHE A 401 -17.61 7.37 27.96
N GLU A 402 -17.15 6.40 28.76
CA GLU A 402 -15.78 6.36 29.27
C GLU A 402 -15.19 4.96 29.14
N TRP A 403 -13.88 4.86 29.14
CA TRP A 403 -13.17 3.59 29.25
C TRP A 403 -11.99 3.74 30.20
N ASN A 404 -11.75 2.67 30.94
CA ASN A 404 -10.67 2.62 31.91
C ASN A 404 -9.84 1.36 31.68
N MET A 405 -8.53 1.53 31.82
CA MET A 405 -7.51 0.50 31.76
C MET A 405 -6.73 0.53 33.07
N ALA A 406 -6.92 -0.50 33.90
CA ALA A 406 -6.27 -0.55 35.22
C ALA A 406 -4.75 -0.80 35.14
N ALA A 407 -4.27 -1.35 34.02
CA ALA A 407 -2.87 -1.67 33.74
C ALA A 407 -2.61 -1.69 32.22
N ASP A 408 -1.36 -1.93 31.83
CA ASP A 408 -0.93 -2.07 30.45
C ASP A 408 -1.30 -3.44 29.86
N LEU A 409 -2.54 -3.59 29.42
CA LEU A 409 -3.14 -4.90 29.11
C LEU A 409 -3.36 -5.15 27.62
N ALA A 410 -3.46 -4.08 26.81
CA ALA A 410 -3.69 -4.15 25.37
C ALA A 410 -2.78 -3.16 24.62
N TRP A 411 -2.61 -3.39 23.32
CA TRP A 411 -1.96 -2.45 22.42
C TRP A 411 -2.94 -1.38 21.94
N ASP A 412 -4.18 -1.77 21.69
CA ASP A 412 -5.20 -0.98 21.01
C ASP A 412 -6.60 -1.33 21.55
N LEU A 413 -7.47 -0.33 21.63
CA LEU A 413 -8.88 -0.39 22.00
C LEU A 413 -9.71 0.22 20.86
N ARG A 414 -10.76 -0.47 20.43
CA ARG A 414 -11.66 -0.01 19.36
C ARG A 414 -13.11 -0.06 19.82
N ALA A 415 -13.93 0.90 19.38
CA ALA A 415 -15.37 0.90 19.61
C ALA A 415 -16.11 1.74 18.55
N SER A 416 -17.30 1.27 18.13
CA SER A 416 -18.22 2.01 17.28
C SER A 416 -19.54 2.26 18.01
N VAL A 417 -20.06 3.49 17.93
CA VAL A 417 -21.34 3.89 18.53
C VAL A 417 -22.22 4.56 17.48
N ILE A 418 -23.42 4.01 17.27
CA ILE A 418 -24.41 4.51 16.30
C ILE A 418 -25.57 5.19 17.04
N GLY A 419 -26.16 6.21 16.43
CA GLY A 419 -27.21 7.07 16.99
C GLY A 419 -26.68 8.39 17.56
N VAL A 420 -25.40 8.70 17.35
CA VAL A 420 -24.73 9.90 17.85
C VAL A 420 -24.97 11.09 16.92
N GLU A 421 -25.61 12.15 17.42
CA GLU A 421 -25.81 13.41 16.71
C GLU A 421 -24.59 14.33 16.81
N LYS A 422 -23.90 14.27 17.95
CA LYS A 422 -22.74 15.09 18.30
C LYS A 422 -21.94 14.41 19.41
N TYR A 423 -20.63 14.61 19.44
CA TYR A 423 -19.78 14.22 20.56
C TYR A 423 -19.03 15.43 21.17
N GLU A 424 -18.59 15.27 22.42
CA GLU A 424 -17.74 16.20 23.15
C GLU A 424 -16.62 15.40 23.83
N ALA A 425 -15.47 15.28 23.16
CA ALA A 425 -14.29 14.64 23.73
C ALA A 425 -13.74 15.49 24.89
N GLN A 426 -13.25 14.84 25.94
CA GLN A 426 -12.59 15.51 27.07
C GLN A 426 -11.08 15.74 26.82
N TRP A 427 -10.62 15.35 25.63
CA TRP A 427 -9.27 15.47 25.11
C TRP A 427 -9.30 16.04 23.69
N GLN A 428 -8.13 16.41 23.16
CA GLN A 428 -8.01 16.83 21.76
C GLN A 428 -7.85 15.60 20.87
N PRO A 429 -8.79 15.36 19.92
CA PRO A 429 -8.65 14.23 19.02
C PRO A 429 -7.37 14.29 18.22
N GLN A 430 -6.76 13.13 18.07
CA GLN A 430 -5.59 12.98 17.22
C GLN A 430 -5.97 13.30 15.78
N ASP A 431 -5.22 14.22 15.18
CA ASP A 431 -5.18 14.41 13.74
C ASP A 431 -4.47 13.21 13.10
N LEU A 432 -5.14 12.49 12.20
CA LEU A 432 -4.58 11.31 11.53
C LEU A 432 -3.78 11.66 10.28
N SER A 433 -3.93 12.88 9.76
CA SER A 433 -3.33 13.32 8.51
C SER A 433 -1.80 13.40 8.60
N VAL A 434 -1.11 12.84 7.60
CA VAL A 434 0.33 12.94 7.41
C VAL A 434 0.59 13.17 5.93
N PRO A 435 0.88 14.41 5.48
CA PRO A 435 0.99 14.69 4.07
C PRO A 435 2.05 13.86 3.34
N ASP A 436 1.66 13.31 2.19
CA ASP A 436 2.56 12.65 1.25
C ASP A 436 3.62 13.61 0.73
N VAL A 437 4.68 13.03 0.16
CA VAL A 437 5.83 13.78 -0.35
C VAL A 437 6.17 13.31 -1.75
N LEU A 438 6.42 14.26 -2.65
CA LEU A 438 6.97 14.00 -3.98
C LEU A 438 8.34 14.65 -4.07
N LEU A 439 9.36 13.82 -4.29
CA LEU A 439 10.75 14.23 -4.42
C LEU A 439 11.17 14.09 -5.86
N ARG A 440 11.44 15.23 -6.51
CA ARG A 440 12.07 15.24 -7.81
C ARG A 440 13.55 14.93 -7.65
N ASN A 441 14.11 14.06 -8.47
CA ASN A 441 15.54 13.84 -8.52
C ASN A 441 16.17 14.73 -9.60
N ASP A 442 17.40 15.15 -9.37
CA ASP A 442 18.15 16.00 -10.29
C ASP A 442 19.62 15.56 -10.18
N ASP A 443 19.99 14.50 -10.90
CA ASP A 443 21.33 13.91 -10.88
C ASP A 443 21.80 13.51 -9.45
N GLY A 444 20.90 12.88 -8.70
CA GLY A 444 21.17 12.35 -7.36
C GLY A 444 21.00 13.35 -6.22
N VAL A 445 20.39 14.51 -6.49
CA VAL A 445 19.98 15.49 -5.48
C VAL A 445 18.46 15.61 -5.47
N LEU A 446 17.83 15.33 -4.33
CA LEU A 446 16.37 15.35 -4.24
C LEU A 446 15.85 16.75 -3.90
N THR A 447 14.81 17.17 -4.61
CA THR A 447 14.06 18.41 -4.41
C THR A 447 12.63 18.11 -3.98
N ASP A 448 12.19 18.68 -2.86
CA ASP A 448 10.79 18.57 -2.41
C ASP A 448 9.88 19.43 -3.29
N ILE A 449 9.03 18.78 -4.09
CA ILE A 449 8.02 19.44 -4.94
C ILE A 449 6.59 19.13 -4.48
N SER A 450 6.40 18.68 -3.23
CA SER A 450 5.11 18.22 -2.70
C SER A 450 4.00 19.28 -2.74
N ASN A 451 4.33 20.55 -2.97
CA ASN A 451 3.35 21.61 -3.19
C ASN A 451 2.51 21.43 -4.46
N VAL A 452 2.93 20.56 -5.39
CA VAL A 452 2.16 20.21 -6.59
C VAL A 452 1.13 19.11 -6.35
N LEU A 453 1.25 18.39 -5.24
CA LEU A 453 0.32 17.31 -4.91
C LEU A 453 -1.06 17.87 -4.48
N PRO A 454 -2.16 17.26 -4.95
CA PRO A 454 -3.51 17.66 -4.56
C PRO A 454 -3.80 17.48 -3.06
N ASN A 455 -4.84 18.16 -2.55
CA ASN A 455 -5.18 18.11 -1.13
C ASN A 455 -5.56 16.70 -0.63
N SER A 456 -6.05 15.83 -1.52
CA SER A 456 -6.40 14.45 -1.21
C SER A 456 -5.20 13.59 -0.76
N THR A 457 -3.98 14.00 -1.09
CA THR A 457 -2.71 13.37 -0.65
C THR A 457 -2.26 13.80 0.75
N ARG A 458 -3.01 14.70 1.39
CA ARG A 458 -2.67 15.24 2.72
C ARG A 458 -3.29 14.45 3.87
N ASP A 459 -3.76 13.25 3.61
CA ASP A 459 -4.49 12.40 4.57
C ASP A 459 -3.57 11.31 5.19
N ASN A 460 -4.14 10.24 5.72
CA ASN A 460 -3.43 9.03 6.14
C ASN A 460 -3.41 8.03 4.97
N ASN A 461 -2.29 7.98 4.23
CA ASN A 461 -2.14 7.15 3.04
C ASN A 461 -1.11 6.03 3.30
N TRP A 462 -1.47 4.80 2.97
CA TRP A 462 -0.68 3.62 3.33
C TRP A 462 0.09 3.03 2.16
N GLY A 463 -0.43 3.17 0.94
CA GLY A 463 0.18 2.64 -0.27
C GLY A 463 0.30 3.67 -1.36
N VAL A 464 1.23 3.43 -2.28
CA VAL A 464 1.28 4.07 -3.60
C VAL A 464 1.87 3.09 -4.61
N THR A 465 1.35 3.10 -5.84
CA THR A 465 2.00 2.49 -7.00
C THR A 465 2.08 3.52 -8.13
N ALA A 466 3.11 3.41 -8.96
CA ALA A 466 3.33 4.25 -10.13
C ALA A 466 3.01 3.49 -11.42
N GLY A 467 2.74 4.24 -12.49
CA GLY A 467 2.49 3.73 -13.84
C GLY A 467 1.80 4.78 -14.70
N ASP A 468 1.86 4.66 -16.02
CA ASP A 468 1.12 5.53 -16.94
C ASP A 468 -0.25 4.89 -17.26
N PHE A 469 -1.31 5.31 -16.58
CA PHE A 469 -2.63 4.64 -16.66
C PHE A 469 -3.49 5.11 -17.83
N ASP A 470 -3.18 6.26 -18.42
CA ASP A 470 -3.86 6.80 -19.60
C ASP A 470 -3.00 6.77 -20.89
N ASN A 471 -1.81 6.18 -20.80
CA ASN A 471 -0.79 6.03 -21.84
C ASN A 471 -0.30 7.38 -22.40
N ASN A 472 -0.39 8.47 -21.65
CA ASN A 472 -0.07 9.81 -22.17
C ASN A 472 1.44 10.11 -22.31
N GLY A 473 2.30 9.20 -21.86
CA GLY A 473 3.74 9.36 -21.84
C GLY A 473 4.30 9.91 -20.52
N LEU A 474 3.51 9.97 -19.46
CA LEU A 474 3.92 10.50 -18.16
C LEU A 474 3.52 9.55 -17.04
N ALA A 475 4.40 9.38 -16.06
CA ALA A 475 4.10 8.55 -14.92
C ALA A 475 3.02 9.18 -14.03
N ASP A 476 1.97 8.41 -13.75
CA ASP A 476 0.90 8.70 -12.81
C ASP A 476 1.11 7.94 -11.48
N PHE A 477 0.25 8.23 -10.50
CA PHE A 477 0.23 7.50 -9.23
C PHE A 477 -1.17 7.06 -8.83
N PHE A 478 -1.26 5.87 -8.21
CA PHE A 478 -2.44 5.39 -7.51
C PHE A 478 -2.14 5.27 -6.02
N VAL A 479 -2.85 6.05 -5.20
CA VAL A 479 -2.60 6.22 -3.76
C VAL A 479 -3.69 5.51 -2.95
N TYR A 480 -3.26 4.54 -2.14
CA TYR A 480 -4.13 3.73 -1.29
C TYR A 480 -4.35 4.43 0.05
N ARG A 481 -5.62 4.70 0.38
CA ARG A 481 -6.01 5.53 1.51
C ARG A 481 -6.53 4.70 2.69
N PHE A 482 -6.07 5.07 3.88
CA PHE A 482 -6.71 4.65 5.12
C PHE A 482 -8.01 5.44 5.36
N GLY A 483 -7.98 6.76 5.22
CA GLY A 483 -9.16 7.61 5.40
C GLY A 483 -9.69 7.64 6.83
N GLU A 484 -10.73 6.85 7.14
CA GLU A 484 -11.41 6.88 8.45
C GLU A 484 -11.05 5.66 9.31
N LEU A 485 -11.28 5.70 10.63
CA LEU A 485 -10.86 4.62 11.55
C LEU A 485 -11.43 3.24 11.25
N LYS A 486 -12.61 3.18 10.63
CA LYS A 486 -13.28 1.93 10.27
C LYS A 486 -13.65 1.84 8.81
N ARG A 487 -13.94 2.96 8.16
CA ARG A 487 -14.67 2.97 6.91
C ARG A 487 -13.75 3.11 5.70
N ARG A 488 -13.92 2.23 4.72
CA ARG A 488 -13.29 2.35 3.39
C ARG A 488 -13.72 3.64 2.71
N VAL A 489 -12.74 4.48 2.41
CA VAL A 489 -12.88 5.59 1.45
C VAL A 489 -12.33 5.14 0.10
N VAL A 490 -12.76 5.81 -0.98
CA VAL A 490 -12.21 5.58 -2.33
C VAL A 490 -10.70 5.79 -2.29
N ASP A 491 -9.90 5.12 -3.11
CA ASP A 491 -8.50 5.52 -3.30
C ASP A 491 -8.39 6.78 -4.18
N VAL A 492 -7.18 7.28 -4.44
CA VAL A 492 -6.99 8.46 -5.29
C VAL A 492 -6.03 8.13 -6.41
N MET A 493 -6.45 8.43 -7.63
CA MET A 493 -5.58 8.43 -8.80
C MET A 493 -5.09 9.86 -9.05
N LEU A 494 -3.79 10.01 -9.32
CA LEU A 494 -3.13 11.26 -9.64
C LEU A 494 -2.59 11.16 -11.06
N LEU A 495 -3.30 11.75 -12.01
CA LEU A 495 -2.91 11.76 -13.42
C LEU A 495 -1.94 12.92 -13.68
N ASN A 496 -0.73 12.61 -14.09
CA ASN A 496 0.29 13.59 -14.46
C ASN A 496 -0.07 14.21 -15.81
N GLN A 497 -0.17 15.53 -15.87
CA GLN A 497 -0.50 16.28 -17.08
C GLN A 497 0.72 17.05 -17.63
N GLY A 498 1.90 16.77 -17.08
CA GLY A 498 3.16 17.42 -17.40
C GLY A 498 3.32 18.76 -16.67
N GLY A 499 4.56 19.28 -16.66
CA GLY A 499 4.88 20.54 -15.99
C GLY A 499 4.56 20.56 -14.50
N TYR A 500 4.63 19.39 -13.85
CA TYR A 500 4.30 19.16 -12.44
C TYR A 500 2.85 19.52 -12.08
N ILE A 501 1.90 19.17 -12.95
CA ILE A 501 0.47 19.31 -12.70
C ILE A 501 -0.14 17.91 -12.57
N PHE A 502 -0.71 17.61 -11.40
CA PHE A 502 -1.42 16.36 -11.16
C PHE A 502 -2.93 16.61 -11.04
N GLU A 503 -3.72 15.95 -11.89
CA GLU A 503 -5.17 15.93 -11.80
C GLU A 503 -5.60 14.77 -10.89
N GLU A 504 -6.35 15.09 -9.83
CA GLU A 504 -6.91 14.06 -8.95
C GLU A 504 -8.20 13.45 -9.51
N SER A 505 -8.35 12.14 -9.39
CA SER A 505 -9.57 11.41 -9.69
C SER A 505 -9.93 10.44 -8.56
N VAL A 506 -11.20 10.44 -8.18
CA VAL A 506 -11.85 9.46 -7.28
C VAL A 506 -13.03 8.76 -7.97
N HIS A 507 -13.11 8.88 -9.30
CA HIS A 507 -14.17 8.32 -10.14
C HIS A 507 -13.66 7.17 -11.02
N HIS A 508 -12.49 6.61 -10.68
CA HIS A 508 -11.81 5.56 -11.42
C HIS A 508 -12.41 4.16 -11.19
N ASN A 509 -13.29 3.96 -10.21
CA ASN A 509 -13.93 2.67 -9.87
C ASN A 509 -13.01 1.53 -9.40
N ALA A 510 -11.69 1.75 -9.29
CA ALA A 510 -10.75 0.83 -8.60
C ALA A 510 -10.84 0.94 -7.06
N THR A 511 -12.06 0.83 -6.53
CA THR A 511 -12.29 0.64 -5.08
C THR A 511 -13.63 -0.06 -4.88
N SER A 512 -13.58 -1.27 -4.38
CA SER A 512 -14.72 -2.06 -3.95
C SER A 512 -15.08 -1.69 -2.50
N GLU A 513 -16.27 -2.11 -2.04
CA GLU A 513 -16.62 -2.11 -0.61
C GLU A 513 -16.56 -0.72 0.09
N VAL A 514 -16.67 0.39 -0.66
CA VAL A 514 -16.73 1.75 -0.10
C VAL A 514 -17.81 1.84 0.98
N GLY A 515 -17.41 2.25 2.18
CA GLY A 515 -18.30 2.29 3.33
C GLY A 515 -18.24 1.08 4.27
N MET A 516 -17.51 0.02 3.92
CA MET A 516 -17.33 -1.19 4.73
C MET A 516 -16.13 -1.07 5.67
N ASP A 517 -15.95 -2.09 6.52
CA ASP A 517 -14.94 -2.15 7.57
C ASP A 517 -13.57 -2.66 7.05
N SER A 518 -12.94 -1.90 6.15
CA SER A 518 -11.60 -2.16 5.58
C SER A 518 -10.97 -0.87 5.03
N HIS A 519 -9.68 -0.89 4.71
CA HIS A 519 -8.97 0.23 4.09
C HIS A 519 -8.00 -0.22 3.00
N GLY A 520 -7.53 0.69 2.15
CA GLY A 520 -6.49 0.35 1.19
C GLY A 520 -5.14 0.19 1.89
N ASP A 521 -4.51 -0.98 1.77
CA ASP A 521 -3.18 -1.26 2.35
C ASP A 521 -2.05 -0.95 1.35
N GLY A 522 -2.27 -1.32 0.10
CA GLY A 522 -1.29 -1.21 -0.98
C GLY A 522 -1.56 -2.20 -2.10
N GLY A 523 -0.76 -2.12 -3.15
CA GLY A 523 -0.91 -2.95 -4.33
C GLY A 523 0.17 -2.67 -5.36
N ILE A 524 -0.05 -3.18 -6.57
CA ILE A 524 0.89 -3.06 -7.68
C ILE A 524 0.12 -2.83 -8.97
N ALA A 525 0.67 -1.98 -9.83
CA ALA A 525 0.18 -1.75 -11.17
C ALA A 525 1.06 -2.50 -12.18
N ALA A 526 0.41 -3.20 -13.11
CA ALA A 526 1.04 -3.90 -14.22
C ALA A 526 -0.04 -4.15 -15.28
N ASP A 527 0.37 -4.35 -16.54
CA ASP A 527 -0.55 -4.83 -17.57
C ASP A 527 -0.66 -6.36 -17.46
N PHE A 528 -1.57 -6.85 -16.61
CA PHE A 528 -1.70 -8.28 -16.32
C PHE A 528 -2.22 -9.09 -17.51
N ASN A 529 -2.99 -8.44 -18.38
CA ASN A 529 -3.66 -9.08 -19.51
C ASN A 529 -2.97 -8.80 -20.87
N LEU A 530 -1.92 -7.97 -20.87
CA LEU A 530 -1.09 -7.60 -22.01
C LEU A 530 -1.87 -6.86 -23.12
N ASP A 531 -2.87 -6.06 -22.77
CA ASP A 531 -3.69 -5.28 -23.73
C ASP A 531 -3.21 -3.84 -23.96
N GLY A 532 -2.11 -3.45 -23.31
CA GLY A 532 -1.51 -2.13 -23.36
C GLY A 532 -2.00 -1.15 -22.31
N LYS A 533 -2.82 -1.59 -21.35
CA LYS A 533 -3.36 -0.75 -20.28
C LYS A 533 -2.94 -1.29 -18.93
N LEU A 534 -2.45 -0.39 -18.06
CA LEU A 534 -2.08 -0.79 -16.71
C LEU A 534 -3.32 -1.09 -15.87
N ASP A 535 -3.35 -2.31 -15.36
CA ASP A 535 -4.32 -2.84 -14.40
C ASP A 535 -3.78 -2.69 -12.96
N ILE A 536 -4.61 -2.96 -11.95
CA ILE A 536 -4.22 -2.86 -10.53
C ILE A 536 -4.60 -4.13 -9.77
N LEU A 537 -3.60 -4.76 -9.13
CA LEU A 537 -3.82 -5.71 -8.05
C LEU A 537 -3.77 -4.93 -6.72
N SER A 538 -4.90 -4.92 -6.01
CA SER A 538 -5.10 -4.14 -4.78
C SER A 538 -5.40 -5.03 -3.57
N GLY A 539 -4.84 -4.69 -2.42
CA GLY A 539 -5.14 -5.33 -1.14
C GLY A 539 -5.83 -4.38 -0.17
N ASP A 540 -6.94 -4.85 0.42
CA ASP A 540 -7.62 -4.16 1.52
C ASP A 540 -7.23 -4.73 2.90
N ASP A 541 -6.90 -3.87 3.86
CA ASP A 541 -6.50 -4.25 5.23
C ASP A 541 -7.71 -4.64 6.13
N ASP A 542 -7.45 -4.91 7.43
CA ASP A 542 -8.47 -5.05 8.49
C ASP A 542 -9.61 -6.05 8.19
N ASN A 543 -9.26 -7.23 7.63
CA ASN A 543 -10.17 -8.28 7.11
C ASN A 543 -10.69 -8.02 5.69
N GLY A 544 -10.01 -7.23 4.87
CA GLY A 544 -10.35 -7.00 3.47
C GLY A 544 -9.98 -8.15 2.51
N LYS A 545 -10.22 -7.94 1.22
CA LYS A 545 -9.95 -8.89 0.12
C LYS A 545 -8.86 -8.37 -0.83
N TRP A 546 -8.34 -9.28 -1.63
CA TRP A 546 -7.52 -8.92 -2.79
C TRP A 546 -8.43 -8.69 -3.98
N HIS A 547 -8.15 -7.64 -4.74
CA HIS A 547 -8.93 -7.21 -5.90
C HIS A 547 -8.05 -7.08 -7.14
N MET A 548 -8.52 -7.60 -8.27
CA MET A 548 -7.96 -7.31 -9.59
C MET A 548 -8.87 -6.32 -10.30
N TYR A 549 -8.33 -5.15 -10.62
CA TYR A 549 -9.03 -4.10 -11.35
C TYR A 549 -8.44 -3.96 -12.75
N HIS A 550 -9.20 -4.32 -13.77
CA HIS A 550 -8.77 -4.10 -15.15
C HIS A 550 -9.09 -2.68 -15.60
N ASN A 551 -8.15 -2.04 -16.29
CA ASN A 551 -8.31 -0.73 -16.88
C ASN A 551 -9.15 -0.83 -18.17
N VAL A 552 -10.42 -0.45 -18.04
CA VAL A 552 -11.41 -0.50 -19.12
C VAL A 552 -11.58 0.84 -19.82
N THR A 553 -10.63 1.76 -19.64
CA THR A 553 -10.63 3.07 -20.28
C THR A 553 -10.80 2.89 -21.80
N PRO A 554 -11.77 3.56 -22.44
CA PRO A 554 -11.95 3.46 -23.88
C PRO A 554 -10.66 3.85 -24.59
N SER A 555 -10.27 3.07 -25.62
CA SER A 555 -9.06 3.32 -26.40
C SER A 555 -9.01 4.78 -26.85
N THR A 556 -7.98 5.48 -26.42
CA THR A 556 -7.68 6.87 -26.78
C THR A 556 -6.84 6.90 -28.07
N GLU A 557 -6.42 8.10 -28.49
CA GLU A 557 -5.38 8.26 -29.52
C GLU A 557 -3.96 7.95 -28.96
N ASN A 558 -3.85 7.53 -27.70
CA ASN A 558 -2.57 7.24 -27.08
C ASN A 558 -2.14 5.80 -27.37
N HIS A 559 -0.84 5.64 -27.55
CA HIS A 559 -0.16 4.39 -27.88
C HIS A 559 0.65 3.88 -26.71
N PHE A 560 1.07 2.62 -26.78
CA PHE A 560 1.89 1.99 -25.75
C PHE A 560 3.01 1.13 -26.34
N LEU A 561 3.94 0.72 -25.50
CA LEU A 561 4.90 -0.35 -25.76
C LEU A 561 4.99 -1.24 -24.53
N LEU A 562 4.95 -2.55 -24.74
CA LEU A 562 5.32 -3.54 -23.74
C LEU A 562 6.67 -4.14 -24.10
N LEU A 563 7.60 -4.16 -23.15
CA LEU A 563 8.93 -4.76 -23.28
C LEU A 563 9.08 -5.90 -22.28
N HIS A 564 9.03 -7.14 -22.74
CA HIS A 564 9.39 -8.29 -21.91
C HIS A 564 10.91 -8.42 -21.89
N ILE A 565 11.52 -8.07 -20.76
CA ILE A 565 12.95 -8.17 -20.50
C ILE A 565 13.27 -9.56 -19.95
N GLY A 566 14.00 -10.35 -20.74
CA GLY A 566 14.52 -11.66 -20.35
C GLY A 566 15.94 -11.58 -19.79
N TYR A 567 16.63 -12.71 -19.80
CA TYR A 567 18.02 -12.82 -19.33
C TYR A 567 18.97 -12.05 -20.25
N SER A 568 20.07 -11.56 -19.68
CA SER A 568 21.17 -10.98 -20.43
C SER A 568 21.80 -12.02 -21.38
N PRO A 569 22.56 -11.60 -22.40
CA PRO A 569 23.33 -12.52 -23.25
C PRO A 569 24.32 -13.41 -22.49
N ASN A 570 24.69 -13.04 -21.25
CA ASN A 570 25.56 -13.83 -20.38
C ASN A 570 24.78 -14.63 -19.30
N GLY A 571 23.44 -14.62 -19.34
CA GLY A 571 22.60 -15.39 -18.44
C GLY A 571 22.29 -14.72 -17.10
N ILE A 572 22.41 -13.39 -17.00
CA ILE A 572 21.98 -12.68 -15.78
C ILE A 572 20.49 -12.38 -15.86
N ASP A 573 19.76 -12.63 -14.77
CA ASP A 573 18.32 -12.38 -14.68
C ASP A 573 17.96 -10.89 -14.88
N PRO A 574 16.70 -10.56 -15.21
CA PRO A 574 16.31 -9.20 -15.57
C PRO A 574 16.21 -8.23 -14.37
N MET A 575 16.29 -8.68 -13.11
CA MET A 575 16.16 -7.82 -11.94
C MET A 575 17.20 -6.68 -11.97
N GLY A 576 16.75 -5.44 -11.82
CA GLY A 576 17.61 -4.26 -11.82
C GLY A 576 18.09 -3.83 -13.21
N ALA A 577 17.66 -4.48 -14.29
CA ALA A 577 17.98 -4.01 -15.64
C ALA A 577 17.41 -2.61 -15.88
N LYS A 578 18.19 -1.77 -16.56
CA LYS A 578 17.84 -0.40 -16.93
C LYS A 578 17.26 -0.37 -18.32
N VAL A 579 16.11 0.30 -18.48
CA VAL A 579 15.41 0.42 -19.77
C VAL A 579 15.23 1.88 -20.11
N TRP A 580 15.71 2.28 -21.28
CA TRP A 580 15.44 3.59 -21.89
C TRP A 580 14.62 3.41 -23.15
N VAL A 581 13.54 4.20 -23.30
CA VAL A 581 12.71 4.23 -24.50
C VAL A 581 12.65 5.66 -25.02
N LYS A 582 13.17 5.87 -26.23
CA LYS A 582 13.27 7.18 -26.87
C LYS A 582 12.30 7.29 -28.03
N THR A 583 11.47 8.32 -28.02
CA THR A 583 10.62 8.72 -29.14
C THR A 583 11.14 10.03 -29.73
N ALA A 584 10.41 10.60 -30.70
CA ALA A 584 10.77 11.90 -31.28
C ALA A 584 10.65 13.07 -30.27
N SER A 585 9.82 12.93 -29.24
CA SER A 585 9.53 13.99 -28.26
C SER A 585 9.92 13.67 -26.82
N GLU A 586 10.06 12.39 -26.47
CA GLU A 586 10.19 11.93 -25.09
C GLU A 586 11.32 10.91 -24.94
N GLN A 587 11.84 10.82 -23.71
CA GLN A 587 12.78 9.78 -23.31
C GLN A 587 12.32 9.24 -21.95
N HIS A 588 11.90 7.99 -21.94
CA HIS A 588 11.45 7.30 -20.74
C HIS A 588 12.59 6.51 -20.13
N PHE A 589 12.65 6.46 -18.80
CA PHE A 589 13.57 5.62 -18.05
C PHE A 589 12.84 4.80 -16.98
N THR A 590 13.24 3.53 -16.83
CA THR A 590 12.79 2.71 -15.71
C THR A 590 13.81 1.64 -15.31
N LEU A 591 13.66 1.15 -14.09
CA LEU A 591 14.37 -0.01 -13.55
C LEU A 591 13.42 -1.21 -13.52
N VAL A 592 13.87 -2.33 -14.08
CA VAL A 592 13.16 -3.62 -13.98
C VAL A 592 13.18 -4.10 -12.53
N GLY A 593 12.02 -4.54 -12.03
CA GLY A 593 11.84 -4.96 -10.64
C GLY A 593 10.54 -4.40 -10.07
N SER A 594 10.57 -4.00 -8.80
CA SER A 594 9.38 -3.44 -8.14
C SER A 594 9.38 -1.91 -8.23
N PRO A 595 8.37 -1.28 -8.88
CA PRO A 595 8.25 0.18 -8.97
C PRO A 595 7.82 0.82 -7.65
N ASN A 596 7.40 0.03 -6.67
CA ASN A 596 7.09 0.51 -5.34
C ASN A 596 7.61 -0.44 -4.27
N ALA A 597 7.72 0.07 -3.06
CA ALA A 597 8.21 -0.66 -1.91
C ALA A 597 7.26 -0.52 -0.72
N ASN A 598 6.71 -1.66 -0.32
CA ASN A 598 6.02 -1.88 0.94
C ASN A 598 6.82 -2.95 1.72
N HIS A 599 6.18 -4.03 2.19
CA HIS A 599 6.93 -5.15 2.76
C HIS A 599 7.44 -6.18 1.74
N SER A 600 6.75 -6.33 0.62
CA SER A 600 7.06 -7.26 -0.47
C SER A 600 7.88 -6.59 -1.59
N GLN A 601 8.39 -7.39 -2.52
CA GLN A 601 9.09 -6.94 -3.73
C GLN A 601 8.68 -7.80 -4.92
N SER A 602 8.07 -7.16 -5.91
CA SER A 602 7.75 -7.79 -7.20
C SER A 602 8.96 -7.83 -8.13
N LEU A 603 8.94 -8.75 -9.09
CA LEU A 603 9.78 -8.73 -10.27
C LEU A 603 8.89 -8.45 -11.48
N LEU A 604 8.77 -7.17 -11.85
CA LEU A 604 8.06 -6.76 -13.06
C LEU A 604 9.05 -6.58 -14.20
N ASN A 605 9.22 -7.62 -15.02
CA ASN A 605 10.13 -7.63 -16.18
C ASN A 605 9.42 -7.36 -17.52
N ILE A 606 8.10 -7.30 -17.54
CA ILE A 606 7.30 -6.72 -18.62
C ILE A 606 7.10 -5.24 -18.32
N VAL A 607 7.95 -4.41 -18.91
CA VAL A 607 7.92 -2.95 -18.77
C VAL A 607 6.83 -2.39 -19.68
N HIS A 608 5.91 -1.62 -19.10
CA HIS A 608 4.92 -0.82 -19.83
C HIS A 608 5.43 0.62 -19.99
N VAL A 609 5.28 1.17 -21.19
CA VAL A 609 5.58 2.57 -21.51
C VAL A 609 4.41 3.13 -22.31
N GLY A 610 3.72 4.13 -21.78
CA GLY A 610 2.81 4.94 -22.57
C GLY A 610 3.59 5.88 -23.48
N LEU A 611 3.08 6.10 -24.69
CA LEU A 611 3.79 6.82 -25.75
C LEU A 611 3.06 8.09 -26.20
N GLY A 612 1.96 8.43 -25.54
CA GLY A 612 1.05 9.48 -26.01
C GLY A 612 0.70 9.24 -27.48
N THR A 613 0.81 10.25 -28.32
CA THR A 613 0.48 10.14 -29.75
C THR A 613 1.61 9.59 -30.62
N GLN A 614 2.69 9.06 -30.05
CA GLN A 614 3.85 8.59 -30.82
C GLN A 614 3.62 7.16 -31.34
N GLU A 615 3.59 7.00 -32.66
CA GLU A 615 3.40 5.69 -33.32
C GLU A 615 4.73 4.91 -33.53
N VAL A 616 5.88 5.57 -33.35
CA VAL A 616 7.20 4.99 -33.62
C VAL A 616 8.17 5.34 -32.49
N ILE A 617 8.86 4.32 -32.00
CA ILE A 617 9.96 4.39 -31.05
C ILE A 617 11.27 4.45 -31.83
N GLU A 618 12.06 5.50 -31.60
CA GLU A 618 13.36 5.69 -32.27
C GLU A 618 14.40 4.69 -31.75
N GLU A 619 14.42 4.47 -30.44
CA GLU A 619 15.37 3.58 -29.78
C GLU A 619 14.82 3.00 -28.48
N VAL A 620 14.99 1.69 -28.29
CA VAL A 620 14.91 1.01 -27.01
C VAL A 620 16.32 0.56 -26.66
N ARG A 621 16.81 0.93 -25.47
CA ARG A 621 18.09 0.49 -24.92
C ARG A 621 17.86 -0.22 -23.60
N VAL A 622 18.35 -1.45 -23.48
CA VAL A 622 18.30 -2.25 -22.24
C VAL A 622 19.72 -2.53 -21.79
N GLN A 623 20.00 -2.33 -20.51
CA GLN A 623 21.29 -2.66 -19.87
C GLN A 623 21.07 -3.52 -18.63
N TRP A 624 21.68 -4.70 -18.59
CA TRP A 624 21.64 -5.59 -17.42
C TRP A 624 22.78 -5.26 -16.43
N ARG A 625 22.76 -5.92 -15.26
CA ARG A 625 23.74 -5.73 -14.19
C ARG A 625 25.18 -6.09 -14.59
N ASP A 626 25.35 -7.07 -15.47
CA ASP A 626 26.63 -7.43 -16.10
C ASP A 626 27.16 -6.41 -17.12
N ARG A 627 26.42 -5.30 -17.33
CA ARG A 627 26.71 -4.21 -18.26
C ARG A 627 26.49 -4.54 -19.73
N GLU A 628 25.99 -5.73 -20.07
CA GLU A 628 25.57 -6.01 -21.43
C GLU A 628 24.47 -5.04 -21.86
N VAL A 629 24.50 -4.64 -23.13
CA VAL A 629 23.55 -3.68 -23.68
C VAL A 629 22.94 -4.24 -24.95
N THR A 630 21.62 -4.25 -25.00
CA THR A 630 20.85 -4.49 -26.22
C THR A 630 20.19 -3.19 -26.68
N THR A 631 20.17 -2.96 -28.00
CA THR A 631 19.52 -1.79 -28.59
C THR A 631 18.67 -2.20 -29.78
N ILE A 632 17.43 -1.72 -29.82
CA ILE A 632 16.49 -1.91 -30.92
C ILE A 632 16.06 -0.52 -31.41
N LYS A 633 15.91 -0.34 -32.72
CA LYS A 633 15.56 0.95 -33.33
C LYS A 633 14.36 0.80 -34.24
N ASP A 634 13.69 1.93 -34.49
CA ASP A 634 12.59 2.05 -35.45
C ASP A 634 11.46 1.03 -35.21
N LEU A 635 11.04 0.91 -33.95
CA LEU A 635 9.96 0.00 -33.55
C LEU A 635 8.58 0.69 -33.68
N PRO A 636 7.56 0.02 -34.25
CA PRO A 636 6.20 0.53 -34.15
C PRO A 636 5.67 0.45 -32.71
N ALA A 637 4.73 1.31 -32.36
CA ALA A 637 3.97 1.22 -31.12
C ALA A 637 2.94 0.07 -31.12
N ASP A 638 2.20 -0.06 -30.02
CA ASP A 638 1.08 -0.99 -29.78
C ASP A 638 1.44 -2.46 -29.93
N GLN A 639 2.58 -2.84 -29.37
CA GLN A 639 3.06 -4.21 -29.41
C GLN A 639 3.83 -4.61 -28.14
N LEU A 640 3.92 -5.93 -27.95
CA LEU A 640 4.83 -6.57 -27.03
C LEU A 640 6.11 -6.98 -27.77
N VAL A 641 7.26 -6.53 -27.29
CA VAL A 641 8.58 -6.89 -27.82
C VAL A 641 9.37 -7.61 -26.73
N LYS A 642 10.01 -8.73 -27.09
CA LYS A 642 10.93 -9.43 -26.19
C LYS A 642 12.35 -8.94 -26.39
N VAL A 643 13.09 -8.73 -25.29
CA VAL A 643 14.49 -8.29 -25.31
C VAL A 643 15.28 -9.14 -24.32
N GLY A 644 16.37 -9.77 -24.77
CA GLY A 644 17.09 -10.79 -23.99
C GLY A 644 16.66 -12.22 -24.35
N ASP A 645 17.27 -13.21 -23.70
CA ASP A 645 17.02 -14.63 -23.92
C ASP A 645 16.04 -15.21 -22.86
N ASN A 646 15.38 -16.31 -23.23
CA ASN A 646 14.70 -17.19 -22.27
C ASN A 646 15.66 -18.34 -21.97
N LEU A 647 16.02 -18.57 -20.70
CA LEU A 647 16.85 -19.71 -20.30
C LEU A 647 16.09 -21.05 -20.42
#